data_AF-A0A2E8Z4D0-F1
#
_entry.id   AF-A0A2E8Z4D0-F1
#
_cell.length_a   1.000
_cell.length_b   1.000
_cell.length_c   1.000
_cell.angle_alpha   90.00
_cell.angle_beta   90.00
_cell.angle_gamma   90.00
#
_symmetry.space_group_name_H-M   'P 1'
#
loop_
_entity.id
_entity.type
_entity.pdbx_description
1 polymer ?
#
loop_
_entity_poly.entity_id
_entity_poly.type
_entity_poly.pdbx_seq_one_letter_code
_entity_poly.pdbx_strand_id
1 'polypeptide(L)'
;MATTRPQPDPALRTRLALALGVAVGLVATALALPGTATQTLTLREANEIAKAEAGLPHVDPPGTGEHTHDSRFKNALARSGETGATTKPVSARQAAAAARYVERERNRPQPELTTTAVRERRTTHPATRYALAGGCYALGTTDGRYVVATGPGRGGNGTFVVRTARRAAAARFRFQATDLGQYLLYTYGRRFLADTGSAPGLDDRPSDDAVWTVRGTPRRTGAAPRYTLELGGGRALRVSGDRIALGARGTAFVPERLGSCARYPEAGVDVSGAPHAGVTSYQEVRGYVDGHTHGMAFEFLGGQVHCGRPWHEYGVQYALQDCVDHRATGGNGAVLEAFLSGEPTHDPVGWPTFKDWPAPESLTHEGTYWKWLERSWRGGQRLFVNLFVENNQLCQLYPLKRNSCDDMDSVRLQARDIKKLQRYIDAQYGGPGKGFFRIVRSPYEARRVINSGKMAVVLGIETSVPFGCTFKAVVGQDVPQCTAADVTRQVSQMHRLGVRQMELVNKFDNALAGVAGDAGSTGTLVNTANFLETGTFWDMEHCEPADGKSADNPQYAAPDGSIPAQDAIFGAIGEVFGGPLPATPLYPPPAHCNSRSLTDLGAHTIRELAKRHMVFDPDHLSVRARQASMRVIRQLGYPGVISSHSWSTPDTYPQIYKAGGFITPYAGDSTGFVDKWRQHVEWADRRFYYGIGFGADINGLGAQGDPRGADVANPVTYPVTGLNGVRIGKQRAGKRVWDINVDGVAQYGLYPDWIEDLTQVAGSDGDDIRADMERGAEAYLQMWERAEGIAPDSCRNPDLRRGVGAVKRMVRDGMTTTQVMQRVGQPFRRLGREFGFCARTPERKKVMVTVRFSQRGRVVDVRA
;
A
#
# COMPACT_ATOMS: atom_id res chain seq x y z
N MET A 1 -10.17 34.05 -25.72
CA MET A 1 -10.99 34.40 -24.56
C MET A 1 -10.05 34.72 -23.41
N ALA A 2 -10.14 35.94 -22.87
CA ALA A 2 -9.21 36.45 -21.86
C ALA A 2 -9.33 35.66 -20.56
N THR A 3 -8.21 35.16 -20.05
CA THR A 3 -8.12 34.38 -18.81
C THR A 3 -7.92 35.31 -17.62
N THR A 4 -8.96 35.47 -16.82
CA THR A 4 -8.90 36.02 -15.46
C THR A 4 -8.10 35.07 -14.57
N ARG A 5 -7.14 35.60 -13.80
CA ARG A 5 -6.48 34.88 -12.69
C ARG A 5 -7.55 34.24 -11.79
N PRO A 6 -7.38 33.00 -11.31
CA PRO A 6 -8.31 32.45 -10.33
C PRO A 6 -8.25 33.30 -9.06
N GLN A 7 -9.38 33.91 -8.69
CA GLN A 7 -9.51 34.50 -7.36
C GLN A 7 -9.47 33.37 -6.31
N PRO A 8 -8.88 33.60 -5.12
CA PRO A 8 -8.95 32.64 -4.03
C PRO A 8 -10.42 32.38 -3.68
N ASP A 9 -10.78 31.10 -3.57
CA ASP A 9 -12.11 30.64 -3.20
C ASP A 9 -12.55 31.32 -1.89
N PRO A 10 -13.63 32.13 -1.89
CA PRO A 10 -14.13 32.75 -0.67
C PRO A 10 -14.52 31.72 0.40
N ALA A 11 -14.88 30.48 0.01
CA ALA A 11 -15.12 29.40 0.95
C ALA A 11 -13.84 28.96 1.68
N LEU A 12 -12.66 29.05 1.05
CA LEU A 12 -11.38 28.75 1.69
C LEU A 12 -11.05 29.77 2.80
N ARG A 13 -11.35 31.06 2.58
CA ARG A 13 -11.14 32.10 3.60
C ARG A 13 -12.06 31.91 4.81
N THR A 14 -13.32 31.57 4.57
CA THR A 14 -14.29 31.29 5.65
C THR A 14 -13.92 30.02 6.42
N ARG A 15 -13.47 28.96 5.72
CA ARG A 15 -12.98 27.72 6.35
C ARG A 15 -11.70 27.93 7.15
N LEU A 16 -10.76 28.72 6.63
CA LEU A 16 -9.56 29.13 7.37
C LEU A 16 -9.90 29.96 8.62
N ALA A 17 -10.87 30.87 8.52
CA ALA A 17 -11.32 31.67 9.66
C ALA A 17 -12.00 30.82 10.76
N LEU A 18 -12.79 29.81 10.37
CA LEU A 18 -13.38 28.84 11.29
C LEU A 18 -12.31 27.96 11.97
N ALA A 19 -11.34 27.44 11.21
CA ALA A 19 -10.23 26.68 11.76
C ALA A 19 -9.37 27.51 12.73
N LEU A 20 -9.09 28.78 12.38
CA LEU A 20 -8.44 29.73 13.28
C LEU A 20 -9.30 30.02 14.52
N GLY A 21 -10.63 30.13 14.37
CA GLY A 21 -11.55 30.34 15.50
C GLY A 21 -11.57 29.17 16.48
N VAL A 22 -11.57 27.93 15.98
CA VAL A 22 -11.50 26.71 16.80
C VAL A 22 -10.13 26.59 17.49
N ALA A 23 -9.04 26.90 16.77
CA ALA A 23 -7.70 26.92 17.35
C ALA A 23 -7.57 27.98 18.46
N VAL A 24 -8.12 29.18 18.27
CA VAL A 24 -8.14 30.24 19.29
C VAL A 24 -9.03 29.86 20.47
N GLY A 25 -10.17 29.20 20.23
CA GLY A 25 -11.06 28.67 21.27
C GLY A 25 -10.36 27.66 22.17
N LEU A 26 -9.67 26.67 21.58
CA LEU A 26 -8.92 25.66 22.33
C LEU A 26 -7.75 26.25 23.13
N VAL A 27 -7.08 27.28 22.59
CA VAL A 27 -6.03 28.04 23.31
C VAL A 27 -6.63 28.84 24.47
N ALA A 28 -7.83 29.42 24.31
CA ALA A 28 -8.53 30.15 25.37
C ALA A 28 -9.01 29.23 26.50
N THR A 29 -9.46 28.00 26.19
CA THR A 29 -9.88 27.01 27.19
C THR A 29 -8.68 26.46 27.98
N ALA A 30 -7.50 26.35 27.35
CA ALA A 30 -6.26 26.00 28.04
C ALA A 30 -5.72 27.12 28.97
N LEU A 31 -6.08 28.38 28.71
CA LEU A 31 -5.67 29.55 29.51
C LEU A 31 -6.40 29.70 30.86
N ALA A 32 -7.37 28.83 31.19
CA ALA A 32 -8.19 28.94 32.39
C ALA A 32 -7.73 28.06 33.59
N LEU A 33 -6.55 27.44 33.53
CA LEU A 33 -5.99 26.65 34.66
C LEU A 33 -5.04 27.51 35.52
N PRO A 34 -5.19 27.56 36.85
CA PRO A 34 -4.37 28.41 37.71
C PRO A 34 -3.06 27.70 38.10
N GLY A 35 -1.92 28.37 37.88
CA GLY A 35 -0.62 27.93 38.39
C GLY A 35 0.41 29.04 38.34
N THR A 36 0.79 29.54 39.52
CA THR A 36 1.72 30.65 39.76
C THR A 36 3.19 30.23 39.65
N ALA A 37 4.02 30.96 38.89
CA ALA A 37 5.39 31.31 39.28
C ALA A 37 6.04 32.27 38.27
N THR A 38 6.69 33.30 38.79
CA THR A 38 7.41 34.36 38.10
C THR A 38 8.81 33.93 37.64
N GLN A 39 9.01 33.87 36.32
CA GLN A 39 10.23 34.22 35.57
C GLN A 39 9.81 34.42 34.10
N THR A 40 10.41 35.38 33.39
CA THR A 40 10.08 35.69 31.99
C THR A 40 10.54 34.57 31.05
N LEU A 41 9.77 33.49 31.04
CA LEU A 41 9.74 32.48 30.01
C LEU A 41 8.69 32.89 28.99
N THR A 42 8.93 32.62 27.71
CA THR A 42 7.85 32.71 26.72
C THR A 42 6.78 31.66 27.05
N LEU A 43 5.52 31.94 26.73
CA LEU A 43 4.40 31.01 26.97
C LEU A 43 4.66 29.59 26.41
N ARG A 44 5.43 29.51 25.33
CA ARG A 44 5.90 28.25 24.75
C ARG A 44 6.82 27.50 25.72
N GLU A 45 7.83 28.16 26.27
CA GLU A 45 8.79 27.55 27.19
C GLU A 45 8.14 27.12 28.51
N ALA A 46 7.19 27.92 29.03
CA ALA A 46 6.42 27.57 30.22
C ALA A 46 5.53 26.33 29.99
N ASN A 47 4.93 26.20 28.80
CA ASN A 47 4.12 25.05 28.41
C ASN A 47 4.97 23.78 28.25
N GLU A 48 6.16 23.89 27.65
CA GLU A 48 7.06 22.73 27.50
C GLU A 48 7.67 22.27 28.84
N ILE A 49 7.93 23.20 29.78
CA ILE A 49 8.36 22.85 31.15
C ILE A 49 7.22 22.16 31.93
N ALA A 50 5.99 22.69 31.84
CA ALA A 50 4.84 22.06 32.48
C ALA A 50 4.54 20.67 31.91
N LYS A 51 4.75 20.45 30.61
CA LYS A 51 4.68 19.13 29.96
C LYS A 51 5.78 18.18 30.44
N ALA A 52 7.02 18.66 30.55
CA ALA A 52 8.14 17.88 31.07
C ALA A 52 7.91 17.45 32.53
N GLU A 53 7.39 18.34 33.39
CA GLU A 53 7.03 18.03 34.79
C GLU A 53 5.86 17.05 34.90
N ALA A 54 4.95 17.04 33.90
CA ALA A 54 3.80 16.14 33.81
C ALA A 54 4.08 14.82 33.06
N GLY A 55 5.29 14.61 32.53
CA GLY A 55 5.63 13.42 31.73
C GLY A 55 4.90 13.35 30.38
N LEU A 56 4.46 14.50 29.84
CA LEU A 56 3.78 14.63 28.56
C LEU A 56 4.77 14.95 27.43
N PRO A 57 4.45 14.64 26.16
CA PRO A 57 5.28 14.97 25.01
C PRO A 57 5.61 16.47 24.96
N HIS A 58 6.90 16.79 24.87
CA HIS A 58 7.43 18.15 24.85
C HIS A 58 8.47 18.33 23.74
N VAL A 59 8.63 19.56 23.25
CA VAL A 59 9.68 19.91 22.28
C VAL A 59 10.87 20.46 23.04
N ASP A 60 12.00 19.75 22.98
CA ASP A 60 13.20 20.19 23.66
C ASP A 60 13.76 21.52 23.07
N PRO A 61 14.45 22.35 23.89
CA PRO A 61 15.13 23.54 23.41
C PRO A 61 16.19 23.23 22.34
N PRO A 62 16.50 24.15 21.41
CA PRO A 62 17.54 23.94 20.42
C PRO A 62 18.90 23.60 21.05
N GLY A 63 19.39 22.37 20.84
CA GLY A 63 20.73 21.93 21.27
C GLY A 63 20.79 20.78 22.28
N THR A 64 19.64 20.25 22.73
CA THR A 64 19.56 19.01 23.53
C THR A 64 19.67 17.75 22.65
N GLY A 65 20.15 16.66 23.25
CA GLY A 65 20.29 15.37 22.56
C GLY A 65 18.94 14.66 22.35
N GLU A 66 18.90 13.69 21.45
CA GLU A 66 17.69 12.91 21.13
C GLU A 66 17.16 12.14 22.36
N HIS A 67 15.87 12.27 22.66
CA HIS A 67 15.17 11.47 23.68
C HIS A 67 14.13 10.55 23.05
N THR A 68 14.00 9.34 23.61
CA THR A 68 13.20 8.21 23.11
C THR A 68 11.84 8.10 23.83
N HIS A 69 10.78 7.83 23.07
CA HIS A 69 9.42 7.61 23.58
C HIS A 69 9.20 6.15 24.07
N ASP A 70 8.25 5.93 24.98
CA ASP A 70 7.88 4.59 25.46
C ASP A 70 7.13 3.80 24.37
N SER A 71 7.88 3.03 23.60
CA SER A 71 7.40 2.14 22.54
C SER A 71 6.48 1.01 23.04
N ARG A 72 6.33 0.80 24.35
CA ARG A 72 5.52 -0.31 24.90
C ARG A 72 4.01 -0.13 24.67
N PHE A 73 3.49 1.10 24.79
CA PHE A 73 2.05 1.37 24.60
C PHE A 73 1.64 1.36 23.11
N LYS A 74 2.46 1.95 22.24
CA LYS A 74 2.21 2.01 20.78
C LYS A 74 2.23 0.62 20.14
N ASN A 75 3.23 -0.19 20.50
CA ASN A 75 3.30 -1.57 20.02
C ASN A 75 2.17 -2.45 20.58
N ALA A 76 1.57 -2.14 21.73
CA ALA A 76 0.45 -2.90 22.26
C ALA A 76 -0.80 -2.85 21.36
N LEU A 77 -1.03 -1.73 20.64
CA LEU A 77 -2.15 -1.59 19.70
C LEU A 77 -1.93 -2.44 18.44
N ALA A 78 -0.73 -2.42 17.85
CA ALA A 78 -0.34 -3.29 16.72
C ALA A 78 -0.20 -4.79 17.10
N ARG A 79 -0.06 -5.08 18.40
CA ARG A 79 -0.04 -6.44 18.99
C ARG A 79 -1.44 -6.91 19.42
N SER A 80 -2.42 -6.01 19.51
CA SER A 80 -3.78 -6.34 19.92
C SER A 80 -4.41 -7.29 18.89
N GLY A 81 -5.03 -8.38 19.37
CA GLY A 81 -5.67 -9.40 18.53
C GLY A 81 -4.88 -10.70 18.30
N GLU A 82 -3.54 -10.73 18.46
CA GLU A 82 -2.74 -11.94 18.18
C GLU A 82 -1.85 -12.43 19.32
N THR A 83 -1.37 -11.55 20.20
CA THR A 83 -0.45 -11.95 21.29
C THR A 83 -1.14 -11.92 22.65
N GLY A 84 -1.67 -13.08 23.05
CA GLY A 84 -2.10 -13.36 24.43
C GLY A 84 -1.62 -14.76 24.87
N ALA A 85 -0.78 -14.83 25.90
CA ALA A 85 -0.27 -16.08 26.44
C ALA A 85 -1.41 -17.03 26.91
N THR A 86 -1.19 -18.36 26.77
CA THR A 86 -1.83 -19.50 27.50
C THR A 86 -3.00 -20.33 26.94
N THR A 87 -3.47 -20.19 25.70
CA THR A 87 -4.43 -21.15 25.09
C THR A 87 -3.96 -21.55 23.70
N LYS A 88 -3.72 -22.85 23.49
CA LYS A 88 -3.27 -23.40 22.22
C LYS A 88 -4.52 -23.86 21.44
N PRO A 89 -4.97 -23.15 20.38
CA PRO A 89 -6.18 -23.53 19.64
C PRO A 89 -6.02 -24.89 18.93
N VAL A 90 -4.79 -25.40 18.88
CA VAL A 90 -4.43 -26.74 18.46
C VAL A 90 -3.68 -27.46 19.59
N SER A 91 -3.80 -28.78 19.67
CA SER A 91 -3.02 -29.58 20.62
C SER A 91 -1.50 -29.48 20.34
N ALA A 92 -0.66 -29.68 21.35
CA ALA A 92 0.80 -29.70 21.18
C ALA A 92 1.27 -30.70 20.10
N ARG A 93 0.56 -31.84 19.96
CA ARG A 93 0.83 -32.83 18.91
C ARG A 93 0.53 -32.29 17.50
N GLN A 94 -0.55 -31.52 17.34
CA GLN A 94 -0.89 -30.88 16.07
C GLN A 94 0.13 -29.78 15.74
N ALA A 95 0.46 -28.92 16.71
CA ALA A 95 1.50 -27.89 16.57
C ALA A 95 2.84 -28.48 16.11
N ALA A 96 3.33 -29.52 16.79
CA ALA A 96 4.59 -30.18 16.43
C ALA A 96 4.51 -30.87 15.05
N ALA A 97 3.34 -31.35 14.62
CA ALA A 97 3.17 -31.94 13.29
C ALA A 97 3.17 -30.88 12.19
N ALA A 98 2.60 -29.69 12.46
CA ALA A 98 2.62 -28.54 11.57
C ALA A 98 4.04 -27.98 11.42
N ALA A 99 4.77 -27.77 12.53
CA ALA A 99 6.16 -27.33 12.51
C ALA A 99 7.06 -28.26 11.67
N ARG A 100 7.02 -29.58 11.93
CA ARG A 100 7.74 -30.57 11.10
C ARG A 100 7.31 -30.55 9.64
N TYR A 101 6.06 -30.21 9.35
CA TYR A 101 5.58 -30.09 7.97
C TYR A 101 6.20 -28.86 7.28
N VAL A 102 6.18 -27.71 7.94
CA VAL A 102 6.79 -26.47 7.43
C VAL A 102 8.29 -26.63 7.21
N GLU A 103 9.01 -27.25 8.15
CA GLU A 103 10.43 -27.57 8.00
C GLU A 103 10.71 -28.41 6.73
N ARG A 104 9.88 -29.42 6.45
CA ARG A 104 10.00 -30.19 5.20
C ARG A 104 9.70 -29.38 3.96
N GLU A 105 8.83 -28.37 4.06
CA GLU A 105 8.48 -27.48 2.95
C GLU A 105 9.63 -26.52 2.61
N ARG A 106 10.37 -26.02 3.61
CA ARG A 106 11.57 -25.18 3.42
C ARG A 106 12.67 -25.93 2.67
N ASN A 107 12.83 -27.22 2.97
CA ASN A 107 13.83 -28.10 2.36
C ASN A 107 13.49 -28.60 0.93
N ARG A 108 12.44 -28.06 0.31
CA ARG A 108 12.05 -28.48 -1.04
C ARG A 108 12.94 -27.84 -2.11
N PRO A 109 13.09 -28.49 -3.28
CA PRO A 109 13.79 -27.88 -4.40
C PRO A 109 13.16 -26.54 -4.76
N GLN A 110 13.97 -25.49 -4.72
CA GLN A 110 13.57 -24.13 -5.04
C GLN A 110 13.55 -23.91 -6.56
N PRO A 111 12.69 -23.03 -7.09
CA PRO A 111 12.73 -22.68 -8.50
C PRO A 111 14.03 -21.93 -8.83
N GLU A 112 14.61 -22.23 -9.99
CA GLU A 112 15.69 -21.42 -10.54
C GLU A 112 15.17 -20.01 -10.85
N LEU A 113 15.89 -19.00 -10.38
CA LEU A 113 15.62 -17.60 -10.63
C LEU A 113 16.63 -17.04 -11.63
N THR A 114 16.17 -16.10 -12.44
CA THR A 114 17.02 -15.28 -13.30
C THR A 114 16.89 -13.81 -12.88
N THR A 115 17.45 -12.88 -13.64
CA THR A 115 17.33 -11.45 -13.38
C THR A 115 16.65 -10.73 -14.54
N THR A 116 16.06 -9.58 -14.24
CA THR A 116 15.52 -8.67 -15.26
C THR A 116 16.14 -7.28 -15.10
N ALA A 117 16.29 -6.57 -16.21
CA ALA A 117 16.75 -5.20 -16.17
C ALA A 117 15.66 -4.31 -15.55
N VAL A 118 16.05 -3.44 -14.61
CA VAL A 118 15.13 -2.46 -14.00
C VAL A 118 14.54 -1.55 -15.09
N ARG A 119 15.33 -1.16 -16.09
CA ARG A 119 14.91 -0.33 -17.23
C ARG A 119 15.65 -0.76 -18.49
N GLU A 120 15.03 -0.52 -19.64
CA GLU A 120 15.67 -0.72 -20.94
C GLU A 120 16.89 0.20 -21.12
N ARG A 121 17.91 -0.32 -21.81
CA ARG A 121 19.11 0.44 -22.16
C ARG A 121 18.74 1.55 -23.14
N ARG A 122 19.20 2.78 -22.86
CA ARG A 122 18.97 3.93 -23.74
C ARG A 122 19.89 3.87 -24.96
N THR A 123 19.32 4.07 -26.13
CA THR A 123 20.02 4.22 -27.41
C THR A 123 20.45 5.67 -27.63
N THR A 124 21.32 5.90 -28.62
CA THR A 124 21.70 7.27 -29.04
C THR A 124 20.48 8.04 -29.53
N HIS A 125 19.64 7.41 -30.33
CA HIS A 125 18.37 7.96 -30.79
C HIS A 125 17.22 7.14 -30.18
N PRO A 126 16.37 7.74 -29.34
CA PRO A 126 15.24 7.06 -28.71
C PRO A 126 14.26 6.54 -29.75
N ALA A 127 14.07 5.22 -29.79
CA ALA A 127 13.25 4.55 -30.80
C ALA A 127 11.75 4.91 -30.72
N THR A 128 11.28 5.28 -29.53
CA THR A 128 9.90 5.71 -29.28
C THR A 128 9.91 7.01 -28.49
N ARG A 129 8.80 7.76 -28.54
CA ARG A 129 8.61 8.94 -27.70
C ARG A 129 8.77 8.62 -26.21
N TYR A 130 8.42 7.41 -25.79
CA TYR A 130 8.49 7.00 -24.38
C TYR A 130 9.92 6.75 -23.90
N ALA A 131 10.81 6.28 -24.79
CA ALA A 131 12.21 6.03 -24.48
C ALA A 131 13.01 7.30 -24.12
N LEU A 132 12.42 8.49 -24.30
CA LEU A 132 12.96 9.76 -23.81
C LEU A 132 12.97 9.86 -22.28
N ALA A 133 12.10 9.13 -21.58
CA ALA A 133 11.92 9.27 -20.13
C ALA A 133 13.23 9.19 -19.32
N GLY A 134 13.49 10.19 -18.50
CA GLY A 134 14.65 10.32 -17.62
C GLY A 134 16.00 10.39 -18.33
N GLY A 135 16.04 10.44 -19.67
CA GLY A 135 17.26 10.57 -20.44
C GLY A 135 17.73 12.02 -20.60
N CYS A 136 18.97 12.18 -21.04
CA CYS A 136 19.60 13.47 -21.31
C CYS A 136 19.83 13.60 -22.81
N TYR A 137 19.25 14.60 -23.47
CA TYR A 137 19.28 14.72 -24.92
C TYR A 137 19.65 16.14 -25.38
N ALA A 138 20.39 16.20 -26.49
CA ALA A 138 20.46 17.37 -27.35
C ALA A 138 19.27 17.37 -28.31
N LEU A 139 18.77 18.55 -28.68
CA LEU A 139 17.75 18.72 -29.72
C LEU A 139 18.42 19.12 -31.03
N GLY A 140 18.64 18.14 -31.92
CA GLY A 140 19.11 18.36 -33.29
C GLY A 140 17.94 18.62 -34.23
N THR A 141 18.18 19.36 -35.31
CA THR A 141 17.25 19.53 -36.42
C THR A 141 17.71 18.67 -37.60
N THR A 142 16.85 18.47 -38.60
CA THR A 142 17.16 17.58 -39.73
C THR A 142 18.23 18.13 -40.67
N ASP A 143 18.56 19.42 -40.57
CA ASP A 143 19.60 20.10 -41.36
C ASP A 143 20.97 20.15 -40.64
N GLY A 144 21.11 19.46 -39.49
CA GLY A 144 22.37 19.36 -38.75
C GLY A 144 22.62 20.51 -37.76
N ARG A 145 21.66 21.43 -37.56
CA ARG A 145 21.75 22.45 -36.50
C ARG A 145 21.25 21.91 -35.15
N TYR A 146 21.74 22.48 -34.06
CA TYR A 146 21.32 22.15 -32.70
C TYR A 146 20.77 23.37 -31.98
N VAL A 147 19.86 23.13 -31.04
CA VAL A 147 19.53 24.10 -29.99
C VAL A 147 20.74 24.25 -29.06
N VAL A 148 21.24 25.46 -28.91
CA VAL A 148 22.42 25.84 -28.12
C VAL A 148 22.04 26.97 -27.17
N ALA A 149 22.41 26.88 -25.90
CA ALA A 149 22.16 27.95 -24.94
C ALA A 149 23.14 29.13 -25.14
N THR A 150 22.67 30.36 -25.01
CA THR A 150 23.49 31.59 -25.05
C THR A 150 23.79 32.11 -23.64
N GLY A 151 25.07 32.40 -23.35
CA GLY A 151 25.57 32.85 -22.04
C GLY A 151 26.74 32.01 -21.49
N PRO A 152 27.42 32.43 -20.40
CA PRO A 152 28.53 31.68 -19.81
C PRO A 152 28.09 30.30 -19.29
N GLY A 153 28.79 29.25 -19.71
CA GLY A 153 28.55 27.86 -19.29
C GLY A 153 27.60 27.06 -20.21
N ARG A 154 27.73 25.72 -20.21
CA ARG A 154 26.94 24.78 -21.04
C ARG A 154 25.44 24.70 -20.68
N GLY A 155 24.95 25.60 -19.82
CA GLY A 155 23.59 25.63 -19.28
C GLY A 155 22.86 26.96 -19.44
N GLY A 156 23.46 27.95 -20.14
CA GLY A 156 23.06 29.35 -20.42
C GLY A 156 21.84 29.97 -19.70
N ASN A 157 21.99 31.25 -19.33
CA ASN A 157 21.06 32.06 -18.54
C ASN A 157 19.75 32.49 -19.26
N GLY A 158 19.12 31.61 -20.04
CA GLY A 158 17.72 31.79 -20.45
C GLY A 158 17.43 32.09 -21.92
N THR A 159 18.42 32.09 -22.81
CA THR A 159 18.20 32.26 -24.25
C THR A 159 18.81 31.11 -25.05
N PHE A 160 18.17 30.75 -26.16
CA PHE A 160 18.57 29.63 -27.02
C PHE A 160 18.68 30.07 -28.47
N VAL A 161 19.75 29.66 -29.13
CA VAL A 161 19.97 29.81 -30.58
C VAL A 161 20.01 28.45 -31.26
N VAL A 162 19.75 28.42 -32.56
CA VAL A 162 19.75 27.24 -33.41
C VAL A 162 20.80 27.41 -34.48
N ARG A 163 21.93 26.71 -34.33
CA ARG A 163 23.09 26.87 -35.21
C ARG A 163 23.79 25.54 -35.49
N THR A 164 24.59 25.51 -36.54
CA THR A 164 25.50 24.40 -36.81
C THR A 164 26.51 24.32 -35.67
N ALA A 165 26.52 23.19 -34.97
CA ALA A 165 27.38 22.96 -33.82
C ALA A 165 27.66 21.46 -33.68
N ARG A 166 28.74 21.13 -32.96
CA ARG A 166 28.94 19.74 -32.53
C ARG A 166 27.89 19.38 -31.48
N ARG A 167 27.38 18.15 -31.49
CA ARG A 167 26.45 17.61 -30.47
C ARG A 167 26.86 17.92 -29.03
N ALA A 168 28.16 17.87 -28.73
CA ALA A 168 28.70 18.15 -27.38
C ALA A 168 28.50 19.60 -26.91
N ALA A 169 28.31 20.55 -27.84
CA ALA A 169 28.08 21.96 -27.59
C ALA A 169 26.58 22.33 -27.56
N ALA A 170 25.68 21.37 -27.83
CA ALA A 170 24.25 21.58 -27.76
C ALA A 170 23.77 21.78 -26.31
N ALA A 171 22.64 22.47 -26.17
CA ALA A 171 21.90 22.54 -24.92
C ALA A 171 21.49 21.13 -24.46
N ARG A 172 21.55 20.90 -23.15
CA ARG A 172 21.23 19.62 -22.53
C ARG A 172 19.88 19.69 -21.86
N PHE A 173 18.96 18.83 -22.30
CA PHE A 173 17.64 18.71 -21.69
C PHE A 173 17.49 17.33 -21.08
N ARG A 174 17.19 17.28 -19.79
CA ARG A 174 16.63 16.09 -19.16
C ARG A 174 15.15 16.04 -19.50
N PHE A 175 14.72 14.96 -20.11
CA PHE A 175 13.30 14.68 -20.37
C PHE A 175 12.71 14.03 -19.12
N GLN A 176 12.27 14.83 -18.16
CA GLN A 176 11.64 14.34 -16.93
C GLN A 176 10.17 14.04 -17.23
N ALA A 177 9.77 12.77 -17.15
CA ALA A 177 8.42 12.35 -17.52
C ALA A 177 7.39 12.85 -16.50
N THR A 178 6.36 13.52 -16.97
CA THR A 178 5.16 13.90 -16.20
C THR A 178 4.05 12.87 -16.39
N ASP A 179 3.93 12.36 -17.61
CA ASP A 179 3.03 11.27 -18.02
C ASP A 179 3.57 10.56 -19.29
N LEU A 180 2.90 9.53 -19.82
CA LEU A 180 3.32 8.80 -21.01
C LEU A 180 3.44 9.73 -22.23
N GLY A 181 4.67 10.02 -22.62
CA GLY A 181 4.98 10.86 -23.78
C GLY A 181 4.90 12.36 -23.49
N GLN A 182 4.79 12.75 -22.22
CA GLN A 182 4.80 14.13 -21.76
C GLN A 182 6.01 14.37 -20.85
N TYR A 183 6.69 15.50 -21.04
CA TYR A 183 7.96 15.76 -20.38
C TYR A 183 8.12 17.23 -19.97
N LEU A 184 8.67 17.42 -18.79
CA LEU A 184 9.41 18.63 -18.45
C LEU A 184 10.79 18.56 -19.12
N LEU A 185 11.18 19.62 -19.83
CA LEU A 185 12.52 19.75 -20.39
C LEU A 185 13.42 20.52 -19.41
N TYR A 186 14.07 19.77 -18.52
CA TYR A 186 14.83 20.30 -17.41
C TYR A 186 16.29 20.56 -17.80
N THR A 187 16.75 21.79 -17.57
CA THR A 187 18.07 22.28 -17.99
C THR A 187 19.15 22.10 -16.92
N TYR A 188 20.42 22.33 -17.27
CA TYR A 188 21.52 22.28 -16.30
C TYR A 188 21.40 23.35 -15.20
N GLY A 189 20.86 24.52 -15.53
CA GLY A 189 20.56 25.60 -14.59
C GLY A 189 19.36 25.31 -13.67
N ARG A 190 18.82 24.09 -13.67
CA ARG A 190 17.67 23.66 -12.86
C ARG A 190 16.36 24.41 -13.17
N ARG A 191 16.23 24.93 -14.39
CA ARG A 191 15.04 25.59 -14.93
C ARG A 191 14.35 24.76 -16.00
N PHE A 192 13.10 25.07 -16.30
CA PHE A 192 12.24 24.36 -17.24
C PHE A 192 12.08 25.14 -18.53
N LEU A 193 12.27 24.50 -19.70
CA LEU A 193 11.84 25.12 -20.94
C LEU A 193 10.31 25.22 -20.92
N ALA A 194 9.78 26.44 -21.03
CA ALA A 194 8.36 26.72 -20.89
C ALA A 194 7.91 27.77 -21.90
N ASP A 195 6.60 27.94 -22.06
CA ASP A 195 6.07 29.16 -22.64
C ASP A 195 6.11 30.32 -21.63
N THR A 196 6.76 31.41 -22.01
CA THR A 196 6.83 32.65 -21.21
C THR A 196 6.03 33.79 -21.85
N GLY A 197 5.10 33.47 -22.75
CA GLY A 197 4.19 34.39 -23.43
C GLY A 197 4.73 34.92 -24.76
N SER A 198 5.91 35.56 -24.75
CA SER A 198 6.48 36.18 -25.96
C SER A 198 7.31 35.21 -26.83
N ALA A 199 7.96 34.23 -26.19
CA ALA A 199 8.83 33.23 -26.79
C ALA A 199 8.99 32.04 -25.81
N PRO A 200 9.46 30.86 -26.28
CA PRO A 200 9.84 29.80 -25.36
C PRO A 200 11.03 30.29 -24.51
N GLY A 201 10.88 30.21 -23.19
CA GLY A 201 11.82 30.73 -22.20
C GLY A 201 12.15 29.68 -21.13
N LEU A 202 12.76 30.14 -20.03
CA LEU A 202 13.06 29.30 -18.87
C LEU A 202 12.28 29.77 -17.64
N ASP A 203 11.57 28.84 -17.01
CA ASP A 203 10.89 29.04 -15.73
C ASP A 203 11.58 28.30 -14.59
N ASP A 204 11.47 28.85 -13.37
CA ASP A 204 12.05 28.25 -12.16
C ASP A 204 11.19 27.13 -11.56
N ARG A 205 9.91 27.07 -11.95
CA ARG A 205 8.93 26.09 -11.45
C ARG A 205 8.31 25.34 -12.63
N PRO A 206 7.99 24.05 -12.46
CA PRO A 206 7.17 23.34 -13.41
C PRO A 206 5.75 23.93 -13.42
N SER A 207 5.12 23.89 -14.58
CA SER A 207 3.77 24.36 -14.84
C SER A 207 3.24 23.68 -16.10
N ASP A 208 1.95 23.82 -16.39
CA ASP A 208 1.35 23.32 -17.64
C ASP A 208 2.03 23.93 -18.89
N ASP A 209 2.51 25.17 -18.77
CA ASP A 209 3.28 25.87 -19.81
C ASP A 209 4.67 25.27 -20.04
N ALA A 210 5.14 24.40 -19.14
CA ALA A 210 6.39 23.67 -19.24
C ALA A 210 6.23 22.17 -19.60
N VAL A 211 4.99 21.67 -19.72
CA VAL A 211 4.72 20.26 -20.03
C VAL A 211 4.63 20.05 -21.54
N TRP A 212 5.68 19.45 -22.11
CA TRP A 212 5.77 19.17 -23.53
C TRP A 212 5.24 17.78 -23.87
N THR A 213 4.15 17.73 -24.63
CA THR A 213 3.68 16.51 -25.30
C THR A 213 4.55 16.21 -26.51
N VAL A 214 5.18 15.04 -26.53
CA VAL A 214 6.03 14.58 -27.63
C VAL A 214 5.22 13.76 -28.62
N ARG A 215 5.14 14.22 -29.87
CA ARG A 215 4.51 13.47 -30.98
C ARG A 215 5.55 13.00 -31.99
N GLY A 216 5.22 11.93 -32.71
CA GLY A 216 6.08 11.29 -33.70
C GLY A 216 6.04 9.77 -33.58
N THR A 217 6.27 9.09 -34.70
CA THR A 217 6.31 7.63 -34.81
C THR A 217 7.72 7.13 -35.14
N PRO A 218 8.04 5.86 -34.82
CA PRO A 218 9.27 5.23 -35.31
C PRO A 218 9.32 5.29 -36.84
N ARG A 219 10.46 5.69 -37.41
CA ARG A 219 10.69 5.58 -38.85
C ARG A 219 11.15 4.16 -39.22
N ARG A 220 11.07 3.83 -40.51
CA ARG A 220 11.66 2.62 -41.10
C ARG A 220 13.11 2.42 -40.62
N THR A 221 13.52 1.16 -40.56
CA THR A 221 14.88 0.74 -40.18
C THR A 221 15.95 1.59 -40.88
N GLY A 222 16.81 2.25 -40.10
CA GLY A 222 17.94 3.04 -40.59
C GLY A 222 17.80 4.56 -40.49
N ALA A 223 16.59 5.12 -40.31
CA ALA A 223 16.41 6.57 -40.14
C ALA A 223 16.24 6.96 -38.66
N ALA A 224 16.90 8.06 -38.24
CA ALA A 224 16.72 8.59 -36.89
C ALA A 224 15.25 9.02 -36.65
N PRO A 225 14.63 8.61 -35.53
CA PRO A 225 13.30 9.06 -35.13
C PRO A 225 13.24 10.58 -35.00
N ARG A 226 12.11 11.16 -35.40
CA ARG A 226 11.87 12.61 -35.37
C ARG A 226 10.64 12.89 -34.53
N TYR A 227 10.74 13.89 -33.68
CA TYR A 227 9.67 14.25 -32.77
C TYR A 227 9.36 15.75 -32.79
N THR A 228 8.08 16.08 -32.67
CA THR A 228 7.62 17.44 -32.37
C THR A 228 7.32 17.55 -30.88
N LEU A 229 7.48 18.75 -30.33
CA LEU A 229 7.18 19.07 -28.95
C LEU A 229 6.04 20.08 -28.92
N GLU A 230 4.93 19.71 -28.31
CA GLU A 230 3.68 20.46 -28.29
C GLU A 230 3.32 20.84 -26.85
N LEU A 231 2.82 22.05 -26.66
CA LEU A 231 2.24 22.53 -25.40
C LEU A 231 0.70 22.48 -25.47
N GLY A 232 0.06 22.68 -24.31
CA GLY A 232 -1.36 23.00 -24.25
C GLY A 232 -1.71 24.21 -25.14
N GLY A 233 -2.96 24.25 -25.64
CA GLY A 233 -3.44 25.36 -26.46
C GLY A 233 -2.95 25.35 -27.92
N GLY A 234 -2.41 24.24 -28.42
CA GLY A 234 -2.11 24.05 -29.85
C GLY A 234 -0.81 24.71 -30.34
N ARG A 235 0.07 25.10 -29.42
CA ARG A 235 1.40 25.66 -29.75
C ARG A 235 2.45 24.57 -29.71
N ALA A 236 3.47 24.70 -30.55
CA ALA A 236 4.56 23.76 -30.67
C ALA A 236 5.91 24.46 -30.79
N LEU A 237 6.96 23.81 -30.29
CA LEU A 237 8.33 24.27 -30.42
C LEU A 237 8.74 24.23 -31.90
N ARG A 238 9.17 25.36 -32.43
CA ARG A 238 9.67 25.47 -33.80
C ARG A 238 10.97 26.25 -33.88
N VAL A 239 11.66 26.10 -34.98
CA VAL A 239 12.81 26.91 -35.36
C VAL A 239 12.31 28.07 -36.22
N SER A 240 12.77 29.28 -35.92
CA SER A 240 12.52 30.50 -36.69
C SER A 240 13.84 31.21 -36.92
N GLY A 241 14.41 31.08 -38.11
CA GLY A 241 15.79 31.53 -38.39
C GLY A 241 16.80 30.77 -37.52
N ASP A 242 17.54 31.52 -36.71
CA ASP A 242 18.56 31.05 -35.77
C ASP A 242 18.05 30.98 -34.31
N ARG A 243 16.74 31.06 -34.08
CA ARG A 243 16.13 30.99 -32.75
C ARG A 243 15.08 29.89 -32.66
N ILE A 244 14.78 29.46 -31.44
CA ILE A 244 13.56 28.71 -31.15
C ILE A 244 12.39 29.69 -30.93
N ALA A 245 11.20 29.27 -31.32
CA ALA A 245 9.96 30.02 -31.19
C ALA A 245 8.80 29.06 -30.90
N LEU A 246 7.63 29.62 -30.56
CA LEU A 246 6.37 28.89 -30.52
C LEU A 246 5.56 29.17 -31.78
N GLY A 247 4.79 28.19 -32.25
CA GLY A 247 3.83 28.39 -33.34
C GLY A 247 2.90 27.20 -33.52
N ALA A 248 1.92 27.32 -34.42
CA ALA A 248 0.91 26.27 -34.64
C ALA A 248 1.49 24.98 -35.27
N ARG A 249 2.66 25.04 -35.91
CA ARG A 249 3.37 23.89 -36.49
C ARG A 249 4.76 23.76 -35.89
N GLY A 250 5.03 22.63 -35.25
CA GLY A 250 6.31 22.34 -34.61
C GLY A 250 7.39 21.95 -35.62
N THR A 251 8.65 22.25 -35.28
CA THR A 251 9.81 21.69 -35.99
C THR A 251 10.07 20.27 -35.50
N ALA A 252 10.37 19.37 -36.43
CA ALA A 252 10.74 18.01 -36.09
C ALA A 252 12.21 17.97 -35.62
N PHE A 253 12.41 17.61 -34.36
CA PHE A 253 13.73 17.45 -33.75
C PHE A 253 14.17 15.97 -33.75
N VAL A 254 15.47 15.76 -33.77
CA VAL A 254 16.13 14.47 -33.57
C VAL A 254 16.83 14.51 -32.21
N PRO A 255 16.21 13.94 -31.15
CA PRO A 255 16.86 13.83 -29.86
C PRO A 255 18.08 12.92 -29.93
N GLU A 256 19.20 13.40 -29.42
CA GLU A 256 20.45 12.66 -29.38
C GLU A 256 21.00 12.55 -27.96
N ARG A 257 21.21 11.31 -27.50
CA ARG A 257 21.61 11.04 -26.13
C ARG A 257 22.97 11.65 -25.81
N LEU A 258 23.03 12.30 -24.66
CA LEU A 258 24.25 12.83 -24.03
C LEU A 258 24.59 12.04 -22.75
N GLY A 259 25.79 12.26 -22.20
CA GLY A 259 26.29 11.54 -21.02
C GLY A 259 25.60 11.89 -19.71
N SER A 260 25.56 13.17 -19.33
CA SER A 260 25.01 13.63 -18.05
C SER A 260 24.18 14.91 -18.20
N CYS A 261 23.10 15.01 -17.43
CA CYS A 261 22.24 16.19 -17.26
C CYS A 261 22.16 16.56 -15.77
N ALA A 262 21.55 17.71 -15.46
CA ALA A 262 21.13 17.99 -14.10
C ALA A 262 20.22 16.87 -13.57
N ARG A 263 20.40 16.53 -12.29
CA ARG A 263 19.54 15.59 -11.59
C ARG A 263 18.25 16.32 -11.23
N TYR A 264 17.12 15.73 -11.61
CA TYR A 264 15.82 16.18 -11.12
C TYR A 264 15.65 15.70 -9.67
N PRO A 265 15.08 16.51 -8.76
CA PRO A 265 14.81 16.10 -7.38
C PRO A 265 13.97 14.83 -7.32
N GLU A 266 14.45 13.82 -6.61
CA GLU A 266 13.78 12.53 -6.46
C GLU A 266 14.34 11.76 -5.26
N ALA A 267 13.52 10.90 -4.64
CA ALA A 267 13.97 10.00 -3.57
C ALA A 267 14.89 8.89 -4.11
N GLY A 268 15.91 8.54 -3.32
CA GLY A 268 16.77 7.40 -3.57
C GLY A 268 16.02 6.07 -3.42
N VAL A 269 16.50 5.06 -4.13
CA VAL A 269 16.04 3.67 -3.94
C VAL A 269 17.05 2.87 -3.14
N ASP A 270 18.34 3.23 -3.24
CA ASP A 270 19.44 2.67 -2.46
C ASP A 270 19.55 1.14 -2.48
N VAL A 271 19.03 0.53 -3.55
CA VAL A 271 19.24 -0.88 -3.89
C VAL A 271 20.16 -0.96 -5.10
N SER A 272 21.12 -1.89 -5.08
CA SER A 272 21.96 -2.25 -6.22
C SER A 272 21.78 -3.73 -6.58
N GLY A 273 22.06 -4.07 -7.84
CA GLY A 273 21.70 -5.38 -8.40
C GLY A 273 20.38 -5.35 -9.19
N ALA A 274 20.20 -6.39 -10.00
CA ALA A 274 19.03 -6.60 -10.84
C ALA A 274 17.95 -7.38 -10.09
N PRO A 275 16.68 -6.96 -10.13
CA PRO A 275 15.57 -7.72 -9.56
C PRO A 275 15.48 -9.12 -10.16
N HIS A 276 15.08 -10.10 -9.34
CA HIS A 276 14.87 -11.45 -9.84
C HIS A 276 13.61 -11.58 -10.71
N ALA A 277 13.65 -12.55 -11.60
CA ALA A 277 12.57 -13.02 -12.46
C ALA A 277 12.57 -14.56 -12.49
N GLY A 278 11.55 -15.17 -13.10
CA GLY A 278 11.51 -16.62 -13.31
C GLY A 278 12.13 -17.03 -14.65
N VAL A 279 12.60 -18.27 -14.78
CA VAL A 279 13.10 -18.79 -16.07
C VAL A 279 11.97 -19.13 -17.05
N THR A 280 10.73 -19.27 -16.55
CA THR A 280 9.51 -19.30 -17.37
C THR A 280 8.41 -18.45 -16.74
N SER A 281 7.41 -18.07 -17.54
CA SER A 281 6.29 -17.24 -17.05
C SER A 281 5.31 -17.97 -16.11
N TYR A 282 5.50 -19.28 -15.89
CA TYR A 282 4.50 -20.15 -15.26
C TYR A 282 5.07 -21.05 -14.17
N GLN A 283 6.37 -20.92 -13.85
CA GLN A 283 7.00 -21.59 -12.72
C GLN A 283 6.51 -21.06 -11.36
N GLU A 284 6.93 -21.73 -10.30
CA GLU A 284 6.81 -21.29 -8.90
C GLU A 284 7.45 -19.92 -8.72
N VAL A 285 6.77 -19.03 -7.99
CA VAL A 285 7.28 -17.68 -7.72
C VAL A 285 7.97 -17.64 -6.34
N ARG A 286 8.91 -16.71 -6.17
CA ARG A 286 9.51 -16.38 -4.87
C ARG A 286 9.43 -14.88 -4.62
N GLY A 287 9.20 -14.49 -3.38
CA GLY A 287 9.16 -13.09 -2.95
C GLY A 287 8.11 -12.83 -1.88
N TYR A 288 8.21 -11.66 -1.25
CA TYR A 288 7.35 -11.25 -0.15
C TYR A 288 5.97 -10.81 -0.63
N VAL A 289 4.98 -10.92 0.26
CA VAL A 289 3.60 -10.47 0.06
C VAL A 289 3.25 -9.46 1.13
N ASP A 290 2.75 -8.33 0.67
CA ASP A 290 1.95 -7.45 1.51
C ASP A 290 0.47 -7.67 1.15
N GLY A 291 -0.28 -8.21 2.11
CA GLY A 291 -1.69 -8.58 1.97
C GLY A 291 -2.66 -7.43 2.21
N HIS A 292 -2.18 -6.27 2.69
CA HIS A 292 -3.06 -5.21 3.17
C HIS A 292 -2.39 -3.82 3.19
N THR A 293 -2.83 -2.90 2.31
CA THR A 293 -2.32 -1.53 2.22
C THR A 293 -3.34 -0.54 1.68
N HIS A 294 -3.15 0.75 1.98
CA HIS A 294 -3.98 1.86 1.49
C HIS A 294 -3.19 2.86 0.64
N GLY A 295 -2.67 2.40 -0.50
CA GLY A 295 -1.87 3.25 -1.38
C GLY A 295 -2.62 4.46 -1.98
N MET A 296 -3.96 4.51 -1.94
CA MET A 296 -4.75 5.64 -2.44
C MET A 296 -5.40 6.47 -1.32
N ALA A 297 -4.89 6.36 -0.08
CA ALA A 297 -5.43 7.04 1.09
C ALA A 297 -5.44 8.58 0.99
N PHE A 298 -4.67 9.19 0.08
CA PHE A 298 -4.77 10.64 -0.19
C PHE A 298 -6.16 11.09 -0.71
N GLU A 299 -7.07 10.16 -1.03
CA GLU A 299 -8.49 10.43 -1.31
C GLU A 299 -9.44 10.05 -0.17
N PHE A 300 -8.95 9.35 0.87
CA PHE A 300 -9.69 8.89 2.05
C PHE A 300 -10.29 10.06 2.84
N LEU A 301 -11.43 9.83 3.49
CA LEU A 301 -12.14 10.81 4.33
C LEU A 301 -12.34 12.15 3.59
N GLY A 302 -12.82 12.07 2.36
CA GLY A 302 -13.07 13.26 1.53
C GLY A 302 -11.82 13.89 0.93
N GLY A 303 -10.65 13.27 1.07
CA GLY A 303 -9.39 13.61 0.37
C GLY A 303 -8.65 14.83 0.91
N GLN A 304 -8.89 15.19 2.17
CA GLN A 304 -8.19 16.29 2.86
C GLN A 304 -7.65 15.90 4.24
N VAL A 305 -7.91 14.67 4.71
CA VAL A 305 -7.31 14.16 5.96
C VAL A 305 -5.89 13.67 5.75
N HIS A 306 -5.65 12.94 4.66
CA HIS A 306 -4.36 12.30 4.40
C HIS A 306 -3.47 13.21 3.53
N CYS A 307 -2.32 13.56 4.07
CA CYS A 307 -1.40 14.57 3.56
C CYS A 307 -0.29 13.94 2.69
N GLY A 308 -0.09 14.54 1.53
CA GLY A 308 0.82 14.01 0.52
C GLY A 308 0.12 13.05 -0.44
N ARG A 309 0.92 12.37 -1.27
CA ARG A 309 0.41 11.40 -2.26
C ARG A 309 1.50 10.48 -2.80
N PRO A 310 1.13 9.28 -3.27
CA PRO A 310 2.09 8.30 -3.79
C PRO A 310 2.84 8.77 -5.05
N TRP A 311 2.31 9.77 -5.79
CA TRP A 311 3.02 10.42 -6.89
C TRP A 311 2.51 11.83 -7.23
N HIS A 312 3.37 12.59 -7.90
CA HIS A 312 3.01 13.82 -8.61
C HIS A 312 3.72 13.87 -9.94
N GLU A 313 3.05 14.37 -10.97
CA GLU A 313 3.64 14.66 -12.29
C GLU A 313 4.91 15.54 -12.23
N TYR A 314 5.07 16.34 -11.17
CA TYR A 314 6.22 17.21 -10.93
C TYR A 314 7.21 16.62 -9.93
N GLY A 315 7.03 15.36 -9.55
CA GLY A 315 7.93 14.60 -8.69
C GLY A 315 7.80 14.91 -7.20
N VAL A 316 8.76 14.39 -6.44
CA VAL A 316 8.72 14.28 -4.97
C VAL A 316 8.43 15.59 -4.24
N GLN A 317 8.94 16.71 -4.75
CA GLN A 317 8.76 18.04 -4.14
C GLN A 317 7.29 18.48 -4.05
N TYR A 318 6.42 17.89 -4.88
CA TYR A 318 5.00 18.19 -4.93
C TYR A 318 4.14 17.02 -4.46
N ALA A 319 4.70 15.82 -4.41
CA ALA A 319 4.02 14.64 -3.91
C ALA A 319 4.05 14.56 -2.39
N LEU A 320 5.20 14.87 -1.77
CA LEU A 320 5.43 14.76 -0.33
C LEU A 320 5.43 16.13 0.32
N GLN A 321 4.25 16.75 0.27
CA GLN A 321 3.93 17.99 0.96
C GLN A 321 2.85 17.72 1.99
N ASP A 322 2.90 18.45 3.09
CA ASP A 322 1.86 18.42 4.10
C ASP A 322 0.57 19.10 3.61
N CYS A 323 -0.53 18.87 4.32
CA CYS A 323 -1.81 19.52 4.12
C CYS A 323 -1.71 21.05 4.22
N VAL A 324 -2.65 21.75 3.59
CA VAL A 324 -2.58 23.22 3.44
C VAL A 324 -2.78 23.92 4.79
N ASP A 325 -3.71 23.40 5.60
CA ASP A 325 -4.01 23.86 6.94
C ASP A 325 -2.82 23.68 7.88
N HIS A 326 -2.15 22.51 7.87
CA HIS A 326 -0.94 22.29 8.66
C HIS A 326 0.19 23.25 8.29
N ARG A 327 0.43 23.49 7.00
CA ARG A 327 1.45 24.45 6.55
C ARG A 327 1.09 25.89 6.92
N ALA A 328 -0.19 26.25 6.88
CA ALA A 328 -0.66 27.60 7.22
C ALA A 328 -0.46 27.92 8.71
N THR A 329 -0.52 26.92 9.57
CA THR A 329 -0.36 27.04 11.03
C THR A 329 1.03 26.68 11.53
N GLY A 330 1.95 26.32 10.62
CA GLY A 330 3.30 25.87 10.97
C GLY A 330 3.31 24.55 11.74
N GLY A 331 2.34 23.67 11.50
CA GLY A 331 2.19 22.37 12.16
C GLY A 331 1.24 22.34 13.36
N ASN A 332 0.61 23.46 13.69
CA ASN A 332 -0.31 23.56 14.84
C ASN A 332 -1.77 23.32 14.41
N GLY A 333 -2.60 22.69 15.24
CA GLY A 333 -4.03 22.53 14.93
C GLY A 333 -4.34 21.44 13.90
N ALA A 334 -3.39 20.53 13.64
CA ALA A 334 -3.62 19.25 12.99
C ALA A 334 -4.38 18.30 13.95
N VAL A 335 -5.61 18.66 14.35
CA VAL A 335 -6.32 18.04 15.49
C VAL A 335 -6.41 16.51 15.37
N LEU A 336 -6.67 16.01 14.16
CA LEU A 336 -6.75 14.58 13.91
C LEU A 336 -5.37 13.89 13.97
N GLU A 337 -4.32 14.48 13.39
CA GLU A 337 -2.96 13.95 13.51
C GLU A 337 -2.50 13.99 14.97
N ALA A 338 -2.77 15.07 15.70
CA ALA A 338 -2.39 15.19 17.10
C ALA A 338 -3.10 14.16 17.99
N PHE A 339 -4.37 13.89 17.71
CA PHE A 339 -5.12 12.83 18.39
C PHE A 339 -4.56 11.42 18.06
N LEU A 340 -4.21 11.17 16.80
CA LEU A 340 -3.78 9.85 16.33
C LEU A 340 -2.31 9.53 16.66
N SER A 341 -1.42 10.50 16.50
CA SER A 341 0.02 10.34 16.79
C SER A 341 0.36 10.50 18.27
N GLY A 342 -0.47 11.24 19.01
CA GLY A 342 -0.19 11.70 20.37
C GLY A 342 0.65 12.97 20.45
N GLU A 343 1.06 13.56 19.31
CA GLU A 343 1.92 14.74 19.26
C GLU A 343 1.12 16.01 18.93
N PRO A 344 1.17 17.07 19.76
CA PRO A 344 0.33 18.25 19.56
C PRO A 344 0.71 19.08 18.32
N THR A 345 1.91 18.89 17.78
CA THR A 345 2.47 19.64 16.66
C THR A 345 3.49 18.81 15.89
N HIS A 346 3.71 19.09 14.61
CA HIS A 346 4.77 18.48 13.79
C HIS A 346 5.39 19.46 12.78
N ASP A 347 6.56 19.17 12.24
CA ASP A 347 7.21 19.91 11.16
C ASP A 347 6.47 19.70 9.82
N PRO A 348 5.85 20.74 9.23
CA PRO A 348 5.00 20.56 8.06
C PRO A 348 5.77 20.57 6.73
N VAL A 349 7.11 20.49 6.76
CA VAL A 349 7.94 20.66 5.56
C VAL A 349 7.89 19.42 4.65
N GLY A 350 7.96 18.22 5.23
CA GLY A 350 8.14 16.98 4.46
C GLY A 350 9.43 17.01 3.65
N TRP A 351 9.34 16.90 2.32
CA TRP A 351 10.52 16.99 1.46
C TRP A 351 11.17 18.40 1.52
N PRO A 352 12.52 18.53 1.61
CA PRO A 352 13.53 17.47 1.55
C PRO A 352 14.06 17.02 2.91
N THR A 353 13.58 17.57 4.02
CA THR A 353 14.16 17.39 5.35
C THR A 353 13.63 16.16 6.05
N PHE A 354 12.32 15.91 5.98
CA PHE A 354 11.61 14.82 6.66
C PHE A 354 12.00 14.76 8.14
N LYS A 355 11.77 15.88 8.84
CA LYS A 355 12.16 16.01 10.24
C LYS A 355 11.29 15.12 11.12
N ASP A 356 9.97 15.26 10.99
CA ASP A 356 9.01 14.60 11.89
C ASP A 356 8.16 13.55 11.15
N TRP A 357 7.97 13.68 9.82
CA TRP A 357 7.22 12.71 9.02
C TRP A 357 7.92 12.42 7.68
N PRO A 358 7.68 11.24 7.08
CA PRO A 358 6.87 10.13 7.60
C PRO A 358 7.59 9.41 8.76
N ALA A 359 6.84 8.85 9.69
CA ALA A 359 7.31 8.14 10.89
C ALA A 359 6.31 7.04 11.26
N PRO A 360 6.69 6.02 12.05
CA PRO A 360 5.79 4.91 12.38
C PRO A 360 4.44 5.32 12.98
N GLU A 361 4.42 6.40 13.75
CA GLU A 361 3.26 7.00 14.41
C GLU A 361 2.58 8.11 13.62
N SER A 362 3.11 8.50 12.45
CA SER A 362 2.52 9.57 11.64
C SER A 362 1.46 9.00 10.68
N LEU A 363 0.21 9.00 11.14
CA LEU A 363 -0.88 8.22 10.56
C LEU A 363 -1.63 8.94 9.43
N THR A 364 -1.57 10.26 9.41
CA THR A 364 -2.21 11.08 8.36
C THR A 364 -1.27 11.47 7.22
N HIS A 365 0.00 11.08 7.25
CA HIS A 365 0.96 11.43 6.19
C HIS A 365 1.25 10.28 5.22
N GLU A 366 1.61 10.61 3.99
CA GLU A 366 1.88 9.63 2.94
C GLU A 366 3.12 8.78 3.21
N GLY A 367 2.90 7.47 3.38
CA GLY A 367 3.94 6.46 3.55
C GLY A 367 4.28 5.63 2.30
N THR A 368 3.55 5.75 1.18
CA THR A 368 3.64 4.83 0.01
C THR A 368 4.12 5.48 -1.30
N TYR A 369 4.96 6.51 -1.22
CA TYR A 369 5.56 7.15 -2.41
C TYR A 369 6.18 6.14 -3.39
N TRP A 370 5.99 6.35 -4.71
CA TRP A 370 6.31 5.33 -5.72
C TRP A 370 7.77 4.86 -5.74
N LYS A 371 8.72 5.69 -5.29
CA LYS A 371 10.14 5.31 -5.15
C LYS A 371 10.38 4.35 -3.99
N TRP A 372 9.58 4.46 -2.94
CA TRP A 372 9.58 3.55 -1.80
C TRP A 372 8.95 2.21 -2.17
N LEU A 373 7.86 2.22 -2.93
CA LEU A 373 7.33 1.01 -3.60
C LEU A 373 8.37 0.35 -4.52
N GLU A 374 9.11 1.15 -5.30
CA GLU A 374 10.21 0.64 -6.13
C GLU A 374 11.30 -0.02 -5.27
N ARG A 375 11.65 0.58 -4.13
CA ARG A 375 12.64 0.01 -3.20
C ARG A 375 12.16 -1.34 -2.65
N SER A 376 10.93 -1.44 -2.18
CA SER A 376 10.38 -2.69 -1.68
C SER A 376 10.34 -3.80 -2.75
N TRP A 377 9.87 -3.47 -3.96
CA TRP A 377 9.93 -4.40 -5.10
C TRP A 377 11.37 -4.82 -5.40
N ARG A 378 12.33 -3.90 -5.48
CA ARG A 378 13.73 -4.27 -5.74
C ARG A 378 14.34 -5.09 -4.60
N GLY A 379 13.87 -4.92 -3.37
CA GLY A 379 14.29 -5.68 -2.19
C GLY A 379 13.72 -7.10 -2.09
N GLY A 380 12.62 -7.40 -2.76
CA GLY A 380 12.09 -8.77 -2.85
C GLY A 380 10.57 -8.91 -2.89
N GLN A 381 9.81 -7.83 -2.67
CA GLN A 381 8.35 -7.89 -2.67
C GLN A 381 7.80 -8.16 -4.08
N ARG A 382 6.85 -9.10 -4.19
CA ARG A 382 6.28 -9.53 -5.48
C ARG A 382 4.77 -9.45 -5.56
N LEU A 383 4.08 -9.41 -4.42
CA LEU A 383 2.64 -9.21 -4.37
C LEU A 383 2.30 -8.07 -3.41
N PHE A 384 1.41 -7.20 -3.85
CA PHE A 384 0.95 -6.01 -3.14
C PHE A 384 -0.58 -5.95 -3.27
N VAL A 385 -1.31 -6.01 -2.16
CA VAL A 385 -2.76 -5.82 -2.16
C VAL A 385 -3.07 -4.39 -1.73
N ASN A 386 -3.78 -3.64 -2.58
CA ASN A 386 -4.26 -2.30 -2.26
C ASN A 386 -5.76 -2.34 -1.99
N LEU A 387 -6.17 -2.10 -0.75
CA LEU A 387 -7.57 -1.97 -0.38
C LEU A 387 -7.99 -0.50 -0.52
N PHE A 388 -9.11 -0.29 -1.22
CA PHE A 388 -9.73 1.04 -1.29
C PHE A 388 -10.50 1.27 0.01
N VAL A 389 -10.16 2.38 0.69
CA VAL A 389 -10.62 2.66 2.05
C VAL A 389 -11.51 3.90 2.12
N GLU A 390 -12.61 3.80 2.87
CA GLU A 390 -13.50 4.93 3.14
C GLU A 390 -14.30 4.72 4.43
N ASN A 391 -14.63 5.83 5.09
CA ASN A 391 -15.59 5.88 6.17
C ASN A 391 -16.48 7.11 6.00
N ASN A 392 -17.72 6.88 5.55
CA ASN A 392 -18.66 7.94 5.24
C ASN A 392 -18.91 8.91 6.40
N GLN A 393 -19.19 8.42 7.61
CA GLN A 393 -19.55 9.31 8.73
C GLN A 393 -18.36 10.09 9.26
N LEU A 394 -17.18 9.48 9.37
CA LEU A 394 -15.97 10.22 9.73
C LEU A 394 -15.66 11.29 8.68
N CYS A 395 -15.89 11.02 7.39
CA CYS A 395 -15.80 12.02 6.33
C CYS A 395 -16.83 13.16 6.46
N GLN A 396 -18.05 12.85 6.89
CA GLN A 396 -19.08 13.87 7.12
C GLN A 396 -18.70 14.79 8.30
N LEU A 397 -18.22 14.20 9.39
CA LEU A 397 -17.77 14.89 10.60
C LEU A 397 -16.54 15.76 10.35
N TYR A 398 -15.61 15.32 9.49
CA TYR A 398 -14.40 16.09 9.20
C TYR A 398 -14.73 17.35 8.37
N PRO A 399 -14.30 18.56 8.80
CA PRO A 399 -14.76 19.82 8.20
C PRO A 399 -14.16 20.11 6.83
N LEU A 400 -12.97 19.58 6.51
CA LEU A 400 -12.30 19.80 5.24
C LEU A 400 -12.52 18.60 4.31
N LYS A 401 -13.11 18.84 3.14
CA LYS A 401 -13.32 17.79 2.14
C LYS A 401 -13.33 18.38 0.74
N ARG A 402 -12.81 17.61 -0.21
CA ARG A 402 -12.89 17.88 -1.66
C ARG A 402 -13.67 16.83 -2.45
N ASN A 403 -13.81 15.62 -1.88
CA ASN A 403 -14.50 14.49 -2.51
C ASN A 403 -15.84 14.18 -1.83
N SER A 404 -16.64 13.33 -2.48
CA SER A 404 -17.83 12.71 -1.90
C SER A 404 -17.46 11.87 -0.68
N CYS A 405 -18.34 11.85 0.33
CA CYS A 405 -18.23 10.94 1.47
C CYS A 405 -18.98 9.62 1.26
N ASP A 406 -19.54 9.35 0.08
CA ASP A 406 -20.09 8.03 -0.24
C ASP A 406 -18.96 7.01 -0.45
N ASP A 407 -19.00 5.88 0.29
CA ASP A 407 -17.98 4.82 0.23
C ASP A 407 -17.72 4.36 -1.20
N MET A 408 -18.77 4.18 -2.01
CA MET A 408 -18.62 3.62 -3.34
C MET A 408 -18.14 4.63 -4.38
N ASP A 409 -18.42 5.92 -4.21
CA ASP A 409 -17.81 6.99 -4.99
C ASP A 409 -16.31 7.10 -4.71
N SER A 410 -15.91 7.00 -3.43
CA SER A 410 -14.50 6.97 -3.01
C SER A 410 -13.77 5.75 -3.58
N VAL A 411 -14.35 4.54 -3.43
CA VAL A 411 -13.82 3.30 -4.03
C VAL A 411 -13.62 3.45 -5.55
N ARG A 412 -14.59 4.05 -6.27
CA ARG A 412 -14.49 4.28 -7.72
C ARG A 412 -13.43 5.31 -8.06
N LEU A 413 -13.21 6.33 -7.23
CA LEU A 413 -12.17 7.34 -7.40
C LEU A 413 -10.79 6.70 -7.24
N GLN A 414 -10.53 6.05 -6.10
CA GLN A 414 -9.28 5.36 -5.81
C GLN A 414 -8.95 4.29 -6.88
N ALA A 415 -9.95 3.56 -7.38
CA ALA A 415 -9.77 2.60 -8.48
C ALA A 415 -9.35 3.24 -9.82
N ARG A 416 -9.68 4.53 -10.06
CA ARG A 416 -9.15 5.30 -11.19
C ARG A 416 -7.73 5.76 -10.90
N ASP A 417 -7.46 6.23 -9.69
CA ASP A 417 -6.17 6.82 -9.33
C ASP A 417 -5.05 5.78 -9.26
N ILE A 418 -5.31 4.55 -8.79
CA ILE A 418 -4.29 3.51 -8.82
C ILE A 418 -3.88 3.13 -10.26
N LYS A 419 -4.77 3.29 -11.25
CA LYS A 419 -4.44 3.14 -12.67
C LYS A 419 -3.59 4.31 -13.18
N LYS A 420 -3.80 5.52 -12.65
CA LYS A 420 -2.93 6.68 -12.92
C LYS A 420 -1.53 6.46 -12.32
N LEU A 421 -1.42 5.90 -11.11
CA LEU A 421 -0.12 5.51 -10.53
C LEU A 421 0.61 4.51 -11.44
N GLN A 422 -0.06 3.43 -11.85
CA GLN A 422 0.51 2.45 -12.77
C GLN A 422 1.03 3.12 -14.07
N ARG A 423 0.22 4.03 -14.63
CA ARG A 423 0.55 4.79 -15.83
C ARG A 423 1.74 5.74 -15.61
N TYR A 424 1.79 6.42 -14.47
CA TYR A 424 2.89 7.28 -14.10
C TYR A 424 4.20 6.48 -13.97
N ILE A 425 4.17 5.34 -13.28
CA ILE A 425 5.31 4.42 -13.19
C ILE A 425 5.71 3.94 -14.60
N ASP A 426 4.78 3.57 -15.47
CA ASP A 426 5.09 3.24 -16.86
C ASP A 426 5.82 4.37 -17.60
N ALA A 427 5.43 5.62 -17.37
CA ALA A 427 6.10 6.79 -17.93
C ALA A 427 7.53 6.92 -17.46
N GLN A 428 7.80 6.65 -16.18
CA GLN A 428 9.16 6.67 -15.64
C GLN A 428 10.04 5.54 -16.22
N TYR A 429 9.44 4.43 -16.65
CA TYR A 429 10.13 3.22 -17.12
C TYR A 429 10.19 3.07 -18.65
N GLY A 430 9.78 4.09 -19.39
CA GLY A 430 9.97 4.12 -20.84
C GLY A 430 8.78 3.59 -21.65
N GLY A 431 7.59 3.50 -21.06
CA GLY A 431 6.35 3.34 -21.82
C GLY A 431 5.30 2.43 -21.18
N PRO A 432 4.11 2.32 -21.82
CA PRO A 432 3.04 1.45 -21.35
C PRO A 432 3.53 0.02 -21.10
N GLY A 433 3.19 -0.54 -19.94
CA GLY A 433 3.56 -1.90 -19.57
C GLY A 433 5.01 -2.09 -19.12
N LYS A 434 5.87 -1.05 -19.15
CA LYS A 434 7.31 -1.19 -18.86
C LYS A 434 7.65 -1.03 -17.38
N GLY A 435 6.76 -0.44 -16.58
CA GLY A 435 6.91 -0.28 -15.14
C GLY A 435 6.81 -1.59 -14.36
N PHE A 436 7.27 -1.57 -13.11
CA PHE A 436 7.28 -2.72 -12.21
C PHE A 436 5.91 -3.02 -11.57
N PHE A 437 5.06 -2.01 -11.38
CA PHE A 437 3.80 -2.11 -10.65
C PHE A 437 2.66 -2.54 -11.58
N ARG A 438 2.15 -3.78 -11.55
CA ARG A 438 1.09 -4.26 -12.48
C ARG A 438 -0.17 -4.70 -11.74
N ILE A 439 -1.28 -4.03 -12.00
CA ILE A 439 -2.63 -4.44 -11.55
C ILE A 439 -3.01 -5.73 -12.27
N VAL A 440 -3.38 -6.76 -11.49
CA VAL A 440 -3.72 -8.09 -11.98
C VAL A 440 -5.12 -8.52 -11.53
N ARG A 441 -5.72 -9.45 -12.28
CA ARG A 441 -7.10 -9.89 -12.08
C ARG A 441 -7.27 -11.39 -11.91
N SER A 442 -6.19 -12.16 -11.97
CA SER A 442 -6.19 -13.62 -11.76
C SER A 442 -4.82 -14.08 -11.26
N PRO A 443 -4.74 -15.25 -10.60
CA PRO A 443 -3.46 -15.78 -10.12
C PRO A 443 -2.51 -16.13 -11.27
N TYR A 444 -3.04 -16.50 -12.45
CA TYR A 444 -2.20 -16.78 -13.61
C TYR A 444 -1.58 -15.52 -14.19
N GLU A 445 -2.29 -14.39 -14.16
CA GLU A 445 -1.74 -13.10 -14.56
C GLU A 445 -0.67 -12.64 -13.57
N ALA A 446 -0.98 -12.72 -12.26
CA ALA A 446 -0.04 -12.43 -11.19
C ALA A 446 1.26 -13.25 -11.33
N ARG A 447 1.15 -14.57 -11.55
CA ARG A 447 2.29 -15.46 -11.77
C ARG A 447 3.14 -15.05 -12.97
N ARG A 448 2.53 -14.64 -14.09
CA ARG A 448 3.26 -14.15 -15.27
C ARG A 448 3.97 -12.83 -15.00
N VAL A 449 3.30 -11.90 -14.30
CA VAL A 449 3.88 -10.61 -13.90
C VAL A 449 5.10 -10.84 -13.00
N ILE A 450 4.96 -11.64 -11.95
CA ILE A 450 6.03 -11.92 -11.00
C ILE A 450 7.22 -12.60 -11.69
N ASN A 451 6.95 -13.62 -12.50
CA ASN A 451 8.01 -14.29 -13.26
C ASN A 451 8.63 -13.41 -14.36
N SER A 452 8.01 -12.30 -14.76
CA SER A 452 8.66 -11.28 -15.60
C SER A 452 9.55 -10.30 -14.82
N GLY A 453 9.66 -10.51 -13.50
CA GLY A 453 10.41 -9.71 -12.55
C GLY A 453 9.68 -8.45 -12.09
N LYS A 454 8.35 -8.42 -12.15
CA LYS A 454 7.51 -7.28 -11.76
C LYS A 454 6.71 -7.58 -10.49
N MET A 455 6.10 -6.56 -9.90
CA MET A 455 5.20 -6.70 -8.76
C MET A 455 3.75 -6.84 -9.25
N ALA A 456 3.05 -7.86 -8.78
CA ALA A 456 1.63 -8.05 -9.00
C ALA A 456 0.83 -7.28 -7.96
N VAL A 457 -0.17 -6.52 -8.41
CA VAL A 457 -1.00 -5.65 -7.59
C VAL A 457 -2.44 -6.13 -7.64
N VAL A 458 -2.97 -6.54 -6.49
CA VAL A 458 -4.35 -7.00 -6.34
C VAL A 458 -5.17 -5.86 -5.74
N LEU A 459 -6.37 -5.63 -6.26
CA LEU A 459 -7.27 -4.58 -5.76
C LEU A 459 -8.26 -5.17 -4.75
N GLY A 460 -8.40 -4.52 -3.60
CA GLY A 460 -9.34 -4.88 -2.55
C GLY A 460 -10.29 -3.73 -2.16
N ILE A 461 -11.21 -4.01 -1.25
CA ILE A 461 -12.10 -3.02 -0.62
C ILE A 461 -12.11 -3.28 0.88
N GLU A 462 -11.98 -2.21 1.65
CA GLU A 462 -12.19 -2.16 3.08
C GLU A 462 -12.92 -0.85 3.40
N THR A 463 -14.23 -0.92 3.58
CA THR A 463 -15.06 0.26 3.81
C THR A 463 -16.08 -0.06 4.89
N SER A 464 -16.49 0.94 5.67
CA SER A 464 -17.47 0.72 6.73
C SER A 464 -18.86 0.37 6.19
N VAL A 465 -19.29 1.00 5.09
CA VAL A 465 -20.63 0.81 4.52
C VAL A 465 -20.54 0.41 3.05
N PRO A 466 -19.99 -0.78 2.73
CA PRO A 466 -19.87 -1.21 1.35
C PRO A 466 -21.25 -1.25 0.69
N PHE A 467 -21.31 -0.75 -0.54
CA PHE A 467 -22.51 -0.72 -1.37
C PHE A 467 -23.64 0.19 -0.89
N GLY A 468 -23.40 1.02 0.14
CA GLY A 468 -24.45 1.75 0.85
C GLY A 468 -25.28 0.83 1.76
N CYS A 469 -24.79 -0.38 2.05
CA CYS A 469 -25.54 -1.43 2.73
C CYS A 469 -25.44 -1.29 4.26
N THR A 470 -25.89 -0.15 4.76
CA THR A 470 -26.10 0.12 6.19
C THR A 470 -27.46 -0.40 6.67
N PHE A 471 -27.74 -0.32 7.96
CA PHE A 471 -29.11 -0.42 8.50
C PHE A 471 -29.46 0.84 9.30
N LYS A 472 -30.74 1.07 9.51
CA LYS A 472 -31.25 2.08 10.45
C LYS A 472 -32.08 1.38 11.51
N ALA A 473 -31.76 1.60 12.78
CA ALA A 473 -32.56 1.10 13.89
C ALA A 473 -33.84 1.93 14.01
N VAL A 474 -34.97 1.33 13.70
CA VAL A 474 -36.30 1.98 13.74
C VAL A 474 -37.18 1.19 14.69
N VAL A 475 -37.62 1.79 15.79
CA VAL A 475 -38.45 1.15 16.83
C VAL A 475 -37.81 -0.18 17.33
N GLY A 476 -36.48 -0.16 17.53
CA GLY A 476 -35.73 -1.33 18.02
C GLY A 476 -35.52 -2.45 17.00
N GLN A 477 -35.80 -2.22 15.71
CA GLN A 477 -35.57 -3.19 14.63
C GLN A 477 -34.54 -2.63 13.65
N ASP A 478 -33.57 -3.45 13.26
CA ASP A 478 -32.57 -3.09 12.25
C ASP A 478 -33.19 -3.19 10.85
N VAL A 479 -33.41 -2.05 10.18
CA VAL A 479 -33.96 -1.97 8.82
C VAL A 479 -32.82 -1.80 7.80
N PRO A 480 -32.50 -2.81 6.98
CA PRO A 480 -31.42 -2.72 6.00
C PRO A 480 -31.75 -1.71 4.91
N GLN A 481 -30.76 -0.93 4.49
CA GLN A 481 -30.87 0.08 3.42
C GLN A 481 -30.48 -0.47 2.03
N CYS A 482 -30.44 -1.79 1.91
CA CYS A 482 -30.01 -2.53 0.74
C CYS A 482 -30.77 -3.86 0.65
N THR A 483 -30.80 -4.42 -0.56
CA THR A 483 -31.34 -5.76 -0.82
C THR A 483 -30.24 -6.71 -1.31
N ALA A 484 -30.52 -8.02 -1.26
CA ALA A 484 -29.62 -9.03 -1.85
C ALA A 484 -29.34 -8.79 -3.34
N ALA A 485 -30.33 -8.25 -4.07
CA ALA A 485 -30.16 -7.89 -5.48
C ALA A 485 -29.19 -6.70 -5.64
N ASP A 486 -29.21 -5.73 -4.74
CA ASP A 486 -28.28 -4.58 -4.76
C ASP A 486 -26.85 -5.04 -4.51
N VAL A 487 -26.66 -5.88 -3.48
CA VAL A 487 -25.38 -6.54 -3.17
C VAL A 487 -24.85 -7.28 -4.39
N THR A 488 -25.66 -8.16 -5.02
CA THR A 488 -25.25 -8.90 -6.23
C THR A 488 -24.82 -7.97 -7.37
N ARG A 489 -25.55 -6.87 -7.61
CA ARG A 489 -25.22 -5.91 -8.67
C ARG A 489 -23.91 -5.18 -8.36
N GLN A 490 -23.71 -4.75 -7.11
CA GLN A 490 -22.54 -3.99 -6.69
C GLN A 490 -21.27 -4.85 -6.63
N VAL A 491 -21.32 -6.07 -6.07
CA VAL A 491 -20.21 -7.04 -6.14
C VAL A 491 -19.82 -7.30 -7.60
N SER A 492 -20.79 -7.44 -8.51
CA SER A 492 -20.52 -7.60 -9.94
C SER A 492 -19.83 -6.37 -10.55
N GLN A 493 -20.20 -5.16 -10.12
CA GLN A 493 -19.55 -3.92 -10.55
C GLN A 493 -18.09 -3.88 -10.07
N MET A 494 -17.84 -4.18 -8.79
CA MET A 494 -16.49 -4.17 -8.21
C MET A 494 -15.58 -5.21 -8.86
N HIS A 495 -16.10 -6.41 -9.12
CA HIS A 495 -15.37 -7.44 -9.88
C HIS A 495 -14.99 -6.95 -11.30
N ARG A 496 -15.87 -6.23 -12.00
CA ARG A 496 -15.56 -5.64 -13.33
C ARG A 496 -14.53 -4.51 -13.25
N LEU A 497 -14.56 -3.70 -12.18
CA LEU A 497 -13.55 -2.67 -11.94
C LEU A 497 -12.16 -3.28 -11.74
N GLY A 498 -12.10 -4.47 -11.14
CA GLY A 498 -10.89 -5.27 -10.97
C GLY A 498 -10.65 -5.74 -9.53
N VAL A 499 -11.59 -5.50 -8.62
CA VAL A 499 -11.50 -5.92 -7.21
C VAL A 499 -11.53 -7.43 -7.11
N ARG A 500 -10.66 -8.00 -6.26
CA ARG A 500 -10.46 -9.44 -6.08
C ARG A 500 -10.36 -9.87 -4.62
N GLN A 501 -10.24 -8.94 -3.68
CA GLN A 501 -10.31 -9.18 -2.23
C GLN A 501 -11.34 -8.20 -1.63
N MET A 502 -12.06 -8.59 -0.58
CA MET A 502 -13.03 -7.69 0.04
C MET A 502 -13.31 -8.07 1.49
N GLU A 503 -13.27 -7.06 2.36
CA GLU A 503 -13.80 -7.08 3.72
C GLU A 503 -15.29 -6.67 3.72
N LEU A 504 -16.05 -7.18 4.68
CA LEU A 504 -17.50 -6.93 4.78
C LEU A 504 -17.85 -5.75 5.68
N VAL A 505 -16.96 -5.43 6.62
CA VAL A 505 -17.05 -4.33 7.59
C VAL A 505 -15.65 -3.76 7.76
N ASN A 506 -15.54 -2.55 8.30
CA ASN A 506 -14.26 -2.02 8.80
C ASN A 506 -14.46 -1.45 10.21
N LYS A 507 -15.11 -0.28 10.31
CA LYS A 507 -15.27 0.43 11.58
C LYS A 507 -16.70 0.45 12.13
N PHE A 508 -17.71 0.20 11.30
CA PHE A 508 -19.12 0.26 11.70
C PHE A 508 -19.81 -1.09 11.59
N ASP A 509 -20.80 -1.30 12.45
CA ASP A 509 -21.86 -2.26 12.16
C ASP A 509 -22.57 -1.82 10.87
N ASN A 510 -22.93 -2.79 10.04
CA ASN A 510 -23.72 -2.51 8.83
C ASN A 510 -24.73 -3.64 8.58
N ALA A 511 -25.52 -3.55 7.51
CA ALA A 511 -26.57 -4.55 7.24
C ALA A 511 -26.01 -5.93 6.84
N LEU A 512 -24.70 -6.07 6.66
CA LEU A 512 -24.03 -7.33 6.35
C LEU A 512 -23.55 -8.04 7.62
N ALA A 513 -22.98 -7.33 8.58
CA ALA A 513 -22.41 -7.91 9.79
C ALA A 513 -22.16 -6.88 10.90
N GLY A 514 -21.96 -7.39 12.11
CA GLY A 514 -21.38 -6.63 13.22
C GLY A 514 -19.85 -6.54 13.14
N VAL A 515 -19.30 -5.46 13.71
CA VAL A 515 -17.86 -5.15 13.76
C VAL A 515 -17.26 -5.48 15.13
N ALA A 516 -15.96 -5.79 15.17
CA ALA A 516 -15.20 -6.01 16.40
C ALA A 516 -15.01 -4.72 17.24
N GLY A 517 -15.20 -3.55 16.62
CA GLY A 517 -15.03 -2.24 17.23
C GLY A 517 -13.56 -1.88 17.49
N ASP A 518 -13.26 -0.60 17.60
CA ASP A 518 -11.96 -0.09 18.05
C ASP A 518 -11.94 0.05 19.58
N ALA A 519 -10.77 -0.12 20.20
CA ALA A 519 -10.62 0.07 21.65
C ALA A 519 -10.27 1.53 22.01
N GLY A 520 -10.32 1.84 23.32
CA GLY A 520 -9.85 3.10 23.87
C GLY A 520 -10.58 4.34 23.34
N SER A 521 -9.91 5.49 23.35
CA SER A 521 -10.49 6.78 22.93
C SER A 521 -10.94 6.78 21.46
N THR A 522 -10.19 6.11 20.59
CA THR A 522 -10.59 5.87 19.19
C THR A 522 -11.93 5.14 19.12
N GLY A 523 -12.11 4.10 19.94
CA GLY A 523 -13.37 3.38 20.09
C GLY A 523 -14.56 4.30 20.39
N THR A 524 -14.43 5.22 21.34
CA THR A 524 -15.50 6.18 21.68
C THR A 524 -15.93 7.05 20.51
N LEU A 525 -14.95 7.61 19.77
CA LEU A 525 -15.22 8.45 18.61
C LEU A 525 -15.87 7.65 17.47
N VAL A 526 -15.31 6.49 17.15
CA VAL A 526 -15.81 5.62 16.08
C VAL A 526 -17.20 5.08 16.41
N ASN A 527 -17.46 4.69 17.65
CA ASN A 527 -18.75 4.20 18.10
C ASN A 527 -19.82 5.32 18.05
N THR A 528 -19.43 6.56 18.31
CA THR A 528 -20.32 7.72 18.09
C THR A 528 -20.66 7.90 16.61
N ALA A 529 -19.67 7.78 15.72
CA ALA A 529 -19.91 7.80 14.28
C ALA A 529 -20.76 6.60 13.82
N ASN A 530 -20.60 5.42 14.43
CA ASN A 530 -21.47 4.26 14.24
C ASN A 530 -22.92 4.57 14.64
N PHE A 531 -23.15 5.29 15.74
CA PHE A 531 -24.49 5.75 16.12
C PHE A 531 -25.10 6.69 15.08
N LEU A 532 -24.32 7.65 14.57
CA LEU A 532 -24.78 8.53 13.50
C LEU A 532 -25.09 7.77 12.21
N GLU A 533 -24.35 6.71 11.92
CA GLU A 533 -24.61 5.83 10.78
C GLU A 533 -25.83 4.92 10.99
N THR A 534 -25.95 4.24 12.12
CA THR A 534 -26.89 3.12 12.27
C THR A 534 -28.12 3.47 13.12
N GLY A 535 -28.05 4.54 13.90
CA GLY A 535 -29.01 4.86 14.96
C GLY A 535 -28.75 4.11 16.28
N THR A 536 -27.67 3.31 16.37
CA THR A 536 -27.29 2.59 17.60
C THR A 536 -25.78 2.63 17.82
N PHE A 537 -25.34 2.57 19.07
CA PHE A 537 -23.95 2.23 19.37
C PHE A 537 -23.70 0.74 19.09
N TRP A 538 -22.44 0.31 19.09
CA TRP A 538 -22.09 -1.11 19.08
C TRP A 538 -22.78 -1.83 20.22
N ASP A 539 -23.30 -3.02 19.97
CA ASP A 539 -24.03 -3.79 20.97
C ASP A 539 -23.08 -4.79 21.66
N MET A 540 -22.15 -4.29 22.45
CA MET A 540 -21.11 -5.11 23.08
C MET A 540 -21.63 -5.76 24.37
N GLU A 541 -21.60 -7.09 24.41
CA GLU A 541 -21.92 -7.91 25.57
C GLU A 541 -20.66 -8.57 26.13
N HIS A 542 -20.63 -8.97 27.41
CA HIS A 542 -19.58 -9.86 27.90
C HIS A 542 -19.76 -11.27 27.31
N CYS A 543 -18.70 -11.87 26.78
CA CYS A 543 -18.75 -13.21 26.18
C CYS A 543 -17.84 -14.23 26.87
N GLU A 544 -18.32 -15.47 26.87
CA GLU A 544 -17.62 -16.64 27.39
C GLU A 544 -17.12 -17.55 26.24
N PRO A 545 -15.93 -18.17 26.36
CA PRO A 545 -15.00 -18.02 27.49
C PRO A 545 -14.35 -16.62 27.50
N ALA A 546 -14.24 -16.00 28.68
CA ALA A 546 -13.52 -14.74 28.88
C ALA A 546 -11.99 -14.94 28.79
N ASP A 547 -11.52 -15.60 27.73
CA ASP A 547 -10.14 -16.02 27.51
C ASP A 547 -9.26 -14.90 26.90
N GLY A 548 -9.86 -13.73 26.64
CA GLY A 548 -9.21 -12.57 26.02
C GLY A 548 -8.78 -12.79 24.56
N LYS A 549 -9.23 -13.89 23.92
CA LYS A 549 -8.78 -14.34 22.59
C LYS A 549 -9.95 -14.60 21.66
N SER A 550 -11.10 -14.96 22.20
CA SER A 550 -12.35 -15.18 21.50
C SER A 550 -13.32 -14.02 21.77
N ALA A 551 -12.77 -12.81 21.90
CA ALA A 551 -13.49 -11.58 22.20
C ALA A 551 -13.14 -10.50 21.17
N ASP A 552 -14.10 -9.60 20.96
CA ASP A 552 -13.94 -8.33 20.27
C ASP A 552 -13.14 -7.34 21.13
N ASN A 553 -12.80 -6.19 20.54
CA ASN A 553 -11.94 -5.23 21.22
C ASN A 553 -12.63 -4.63 22.45
N PRO A 554 -11.90 -4.52 23.59
CA PRO A 554 -12.48 -4.02 24.81
C PRO A 554 -12.91 -2.56 24.63
N GLN A 555 -14.09 -2.25 25.16
CA GLN A 555 -14.68 -0.92 25.20
C GLN A 555 -14.61 -0.39 26.63
N TYR A 556 -14.87 0.91 26.82
CA TYR A 556 -15.00 1.47 28.17
C TYR A 556 -16.12 0.74 28.93
N ALA A 557 -15.72 -0.01 29.95
CA ALA A 557 -16.59 -0.74 30.85
C ALA A 557 -16.84 0.09 32.12
N ALA A 558 -18.01 -0.07 32.74
CA ALA A 558 -18.25 0.53 34.05
C ALA A 558 -17.23 -0.06 35.07
N PRO A 559 -16.47 0.77 35.79
CA PRO A 559 -15.57 0.28 36.82
C PRO A 559 -16.40 -0.22 38.01
N ASP A 560 -15.78 -1.08 38.80
CA ASP A 560 -16.08 -1.38 40.20
C ASP A 560 -15.96 -0.13 41.13
N GLY A 561 -16.43 1.04 40.68
CA GLY A 561 -16.72 2.19 41.54
C GLY A 561 -15.85 3.45 41.38
N SER A 562 -15.08 3.64 40.30
CA SER A 562 -14.41 4.95 40.08
C SER A 562 -14.41 5.40 38.61
N ILE A 563 -15.27 6.37 38.30
CA ILE A 563 -15.42 7.00 36.98
C ILE A 563 -14.35 8.10 36.83
N PRO A 564 -13.38 8.03 35.89
CA PRO A 564 -12.55 9.18 35.56
C PRO A 564 -13.38 10.24 34.83
N ALA A 565 -13.17 11.51 35.17
CA ALA A 565 -13.97 12.67 34.80
C ALA A 565 -14.44 12.69 33.33
N GLN A 566 -15.69 12.28 33.14
CA GLN A 566 -16.38 12.19 31.86
C GLN A 566 -16.55 13.57 31.19
N ASP A 567 -16.75 14.64 31.97
CA ASP A 567 -17.16 15.95 31.46
C ASP A 567 -16.12 16.68 30.59
N ALA A 568 -14.82 16.48 30.80
CA ALA A 568 -13.77 17.20 30.06
C ALA A 568 -13.58 16.66 28.63
N ILE A 569 -13.71 15.34 28.45
CA ILE A 569 -13.59 14.68 27.14
C ILE A 569 -14.86 14.96 26.31
N PHE A 570 -16.04 14.91 26.92
CA PHE A 570 -17.31 15.20 26.24
C PHE A 570 -17.48 16.69 25.92
N GLY A 571 -16.97 17.59 26.77
CA GLY A 571 -16.90 19.03 26.46
C GLY A 571 -16.03 19.32 25.23
N ALA A 572 -14.84 18.73 25.16
CA ALA A 572 -13.90 18.93 24.05
C ALA A 572 -14.41 18.33 22.72
N ILE A 573 -15.02 17.15 22.74
CA ILE A 573 -15.58 16.51 21.53
C ILE A 573 -16.87 17.23 21.10
N GLY A 574 -17.72 17.65 22.05
CA GLY A 574 -18.94 18.43 21.76
C GLY A 574 -18.66 19.81 21.15
N GLU A 575 -17.61 20.50 21.60
CA GLU A 575 -17.16 21.78 21.05
C GLU A 575 -16.55 21.65 19.64
N VAL A 576 -15.89 20.52 19.35
CA VAL A 576 -15.28 20.27 18.02
C VAL A 576 -16.32 19.82 16.97
N PHE A 577 -17.35 19.08 17.37
CA PHE A 577 -18.32 18.47 16.44
C PHE A 577 -19.73 19.09 16.43
N GLY A 578 -19.95 20.19 17.17
CA GLY A 578 -21.05 21.12 16.92
C GLY A 578 -22.44 20.69 17.42
N GLY A 579 -22.54 20.01 18.57
CA GLY A 579 -23.82 19.72 19.21
C GLY A 579 -23.73 18.73 20.38
N PRO A 580 -24.83 18.54 21.14
CA PRO A 580 -24.88 17.51 22.18
C PRO A 580 -24.83 16.13 21.53
N LEU A 581 -23.68 15.46 21.63
CA LEU A 581 -23.54 14.07 21.25
C LEU A 581 -24.30 13.17 22.25
N PRO A 582 -24.91 12.07 21.81
CA PRO A 582 -25.53 11.10 22.71
C PRO A 582 -24.47 10.55 23.69
N ALA A 583 -24.84 10.37 24.96
CA ALA A 583 -23.96 9.79 25.96
C ALA A 583 -23.48 8.40 25.48
N THR A 584 -22.16 8.21 25.39
CA THR A 584 -21.59 6.94 24.96
C THR A 584 -21.89 5.86 26.00
N PRO A 585 -22.28 4.65 25.58
CA PRO A 585 -22.68 3.59 26.51
C PRO A 585 -21.48 3.13 27.34
N LEU A 586 -21.76 2.84 28.62
CA LEU A 586 -20.87 2.03 29.44
C LEU A 586 -21.19 0.56 29.20
N TYR A 587 -20.18 -0.23 28.87
CA TYR A 587 -20.36 -1.65 28.58
C TYR A 587 -20.17 -2.52 29.84
N PRO A 588 -20.62 -3.79 29.79
CA PRO A 588 -20.29 -4.81 30.80
C PRO A 588 -18.77 -4.99 30.99
N PRO A 589 -18.32 -5.86 31.92
CA PRO A 589 -16.89 -6.15 32.07
C PRO A 589 -16.22 -6.64 30.77
N PRO A 590 -14.90 -6.35 30.55
CA PRO A 590 -14.14 -6.73 29.35
C PRO A 590 -14.16 -8.23 29.02
N ALA A 591 -13.66 -8.59 27.83
CA ALA A 591 -14.06 -9.77 27.03
C ALA A 591 -15.41 -9.52 26.33
N HIS A 592 -15.47 -8.40 25.60
CA HIS A 592 -16.66 -8.03 24.86
C HIS A 592 -16.84 -8.86 23.61
N CYS A 593 -18.08 -9.10 23.22
CA CYS A 593 -18.45 -9.54 21.89
C CYS A 593 -19.63 -8.69 21.42
N ASN A 594 -19.52 -8.13 20.22
CA ASN A 594 -20.65 -7.48 19.59
C ASN A 594 -21.74 -8.53 19.33
N SER A 595 -22.94 -8.25 19.82
CA SER A 595 -24.08 -9.15 19.74
C SER A 595 -24.46 -9.42 18.28
N ARG A 596 -24.20 -8.43 17.39
CA ARG A 596 -24.47 -8.50 15.96
C ARG A 596 -23.53 -9.50 15.27
N SER A 597 -24.15 -10.52 14.69
CA SER A 597 -23.47 -11.56 13.89
C SER A 597 -23.52 -11.24 12.39
N LEU A 598 -23.19 -12.23 11.56
CA LEU A 598 -23.34 -12.17 10.12
C LEU A 598 -24.82 -12.28 9.77
N THR A 599 -25.36 -11.33 9.00
CA THR A 599 -26.75 -11.34 8.56
C THR A 599 -26.94 -12.26 7.33
N ASP A 600 -28.18 -12.50 6.92
CA ASP A 600 -28.48 -13.19 5.66
C ASP A 600 -27.91 -12.44 4.44
N LEU A 601 -27.89 -11.10 4.47
CA LEU A 601 -27.26 -10.28 3.44
C LEU A 601 -25.73 -10.43 3.45
N GLY A 602 -25.11 -10.51 4.63
CA GLY A 602 -23.69 -10.83 4.76
C GLY A 602 -23.34 -12.21 4.21
N ALA A 603 -24.12 -13.24 4.59
CA ALA A 603 -23.96 -14.59 4.04
C ALA A 603 -24.17 -14.63 2.52
N HIS A 604 -25.15 -13.90 2.00
CA HIS A 604 -25.35 -13.73 0.55
C HIS A 604 -24.15 -13.05 -0.12
N THR A 605 -23.57 -12.03 0.51
CA THR A 605 -22.36 -11.35 0.01
C THR A 605 -21.20 -12.33 -0.13
N ILE A 606 -20.92 -13.15 0.89
CA ILE A 606 -19.86 -14.17 0.83
C ILE A 606 -20.11 -15.16 -0.31
N ARG A 607 -21.36 -15.61 -0.51
CA ARG A 607 -21.71 -16.49 -1.65
C ARG A 607 -21.46 -15.81 -2.99
N GLU A 608 -21.78 -14.52 -3.12
CA GLU A 608 -21.58 -13.76 -4.35
C GLU A 608 -20.09 -13.47 -4.65
N LEU A 609 -19.26 -13.29 -3.60
CA LEU A 609 -17.80 -13.24 -3.71
C LEU A 609 -17.24 -14.58 -4.20
N ALA A 610 -17.64 -15.69 -3.56
CA ALA A 610 -17.20 -17.04 -3.93
C ALA A 610 -17.59 -17.42 -5.36
N LYS A 611 -18.84 -17.10 -5.77
CA LYS A 611 -19.34 -17.28 -7.14
C LYS A 611 -18.52 -16.53 -8.20
N ARG A 612 -17.84 -15.46 -7.82
CA ARG A 612 -16.98 -14.65 -8.69
C ARG A 612 -15.49 -14.87 -8.44
N HIS A 613 -15.12 -15.87 -7.64
CA HIS A 613 -13.74 -16.18 -7.30
C HIS A 613 -13.00 -15.00 -6.66
N MET A 614 -13.72 -14.17 -5.89
CA MET A 614 -13.15 -13.09 -5.08
C MET A 614 -12.79 -13.64 -3.69
N VAL A 615 -11.64 -13.21 -3.18
CA VAL A 615 -11.16 -13.57 -1.84
C VAL A 615 -11.99 -12.81 -0.80
N PHE A 616 -12.56 -13.55 0.14
CA PHE A 616 -13.26 -13.00 1.30
C PHE A 616 -12.26 -12.76 2.44
N ASP A 617 -12.38 -11.62 3.09
CA ASP A 617 -11.54 -11.23 4.21
C ASP A 617 -12.41 -11.05 5.47
N PRO A 618 -12.22 -11.87 6.52
CA PRO A 618 -13.01 -11.83 7.73
C PRO A 618 -12.43 -10.92 8.82
N ASP A 619 -11.38 -10.16 8.51
CA ASP A 619 -10.86 -9.13 9.41
C ASP A 619 -11.95 -8.06 9.68
N HIS A 620 -11.81 -7.36 10.81
CA HIS A 620 -12.76 -6.41 11.40
C HIS A 620 -14.13 -6.95 11.83
N LEU A 621 -14.56 -8.12 11.35
CA LEU A 621 -15.83 -8.73 11.78
C LEU A 621 -15.84 -8.99 13.28
N SER A 622 -16.99 -8.80 13.92
CA SER A 622 -17.17 -9.25 15.30
C SER A 622 -16.86 -10.74 15.43
N VAL A 623 -16.46 -11.23 16.59
CA VAL A 623 -16.21 -12.67 16.81
C VAL A 623 -17.41 -13.51 16.38
N ARG A 624 -18.63 -13.06 16.71
CA ARG A 624 -19.87 -13.75 16.30
C ARG A 624 -20.04 -13.76 14.78
N ALA A 625 -19.80 -12.64 14.11
CA ALA A 625 -19.91 -12.55 12.66
C ALA A 625 -18.82 -13.35 11.94
N ARG A 626 -17.58 -13.31 12.46
CA ARG A 626 -16.42 -14.05 11.97
C ARG A 626 -16.64 -15.56 12.06
N GLN A 627 -17.12 -16.06 13.18
CA GLN A 627 -17.45 -17.49 13.32
C GLN A 627 -18.57 -17.91 12.37
N ALA A 628 -19.59 -17.07 12.17
CA ALA A 628 -20.66 -17.31 11.21
C ALA A 628 -20.18 -17.31 9.75
N SER A 629 -19.30 -16.37 9.39
CA SER A 629 -18.73 -16.30 8.04
C SER A 629 -17.85 -17.51 7.73
N MET A 630 -17.04 -17.96 8.69
CA MET A 630 -16.26 -19.18 8.53
C MET A 630 -17.12 -20.46 8.43
N ARG A 631 -18.33 -20.48 9.02
CA ARG A 631 -19.31 -21.56 8.76
C ARG A 631 -19.79 -21.52 7.30
N VAL A 632 -20.11 -20.35 6.75
CA VAL A 632 -20.49 -20.19 5.34
C VAL A 632 -19.36 -20.65 4.42
N ILE A 633 -18.13 -20.20 4.66
CA ILE A 633 -16.93 -20.61 3.90
C ILE A 633 -16.76 -22.14 3.89
N ARG A 634 -16.94 -22.79 5.05
CA ARG A 634 -16.87 -24.24 5.19
C ARG A 634 -17.99 -24.96 4.43
N GLN A 635 -19.22 -24.45 4.49
CA GLN A 635 -20.36 -24.99 3.75
C GLN A 635 -20.15 -24.89 2.22
N LEU A 636 -19.54 -23.79 1.76
CA LEU A 636 -19.19 -23.61 0.36
C LEU A 636 -17.98 -24.44 -0.08
N GLY A 637 -17.16 -24.90 0.88
CA GLY A 637 -15.86 -25.50 0.59
C GLY A 637 -14.92 -24.53 -0.14
N TYR A 638 -15.03 -23.23 0.13
CA TYR A 638 -14.38 -22.17 -0.64
C TYR A 638 -13.02 -21.79 -0.05
N PRO A 639 -11.89 -22.00 -0.76
CA PRO A 639 -10.57 -21.70 -0.21
C PRO A 639 -10.16 -20.23 -0.31
N GLY A 640 -10.95 -19.40 -1.01
CA GLY A 640 -10.68 -17.97 -1.20
C GLY A 640 -11.00 -17.15 0.05
N VAL A 641 -10.28 -17.42 1.13
CA VAL A 641 -10.36 -16.69 2.40
C VAL A 641 -8.96 -16.28 2.85
N ILE A 642 -8.83 -15.05 3.33
CA ILE A 642 -7.57 -14.48 3.83
C ILE A 642 -7.86 -13.70 5.11
N SER A 643 -7.01 -13.75 6.13
CA SER A 643 -6.94 -12.64 7.11
C SER A 643 -5.76 -11.79 6.68
N SER A 644 -6.03 -10.52 6.36
CA SER A 644 -5.09 -9.66 5.66
C SER A 644 -4.20 -8.83 6.58
N HIS A 645 -4.61 -8.57 7.82
CA HIS A 645 -3.83 -7.76 8.77
C HIS A 645 -4.24 -7.94 10.25
N SER A 646 -4.55 -9.16 10.69
CA SER A 646 -4.67 -9.52 12.13
C SER A 646 -5.82 -8.93 12.94
N TRP A 647 -6.84 -8.36 12.30
CA TRP A 647 -8.11 -8.04 12.97
C TRP A 647 -9.04 -9.26 13.11
N SER A 648 -8.44 -10.45 13.07
CA SER A 648 -9.05 -11.73 13.39
C SER A 648 -8.59 -12.22 14.76
N THR A 649 -9.36 -13.13 15.35
CA THR A 649 -9.02 -13.74 16.63
C THR A 649 -8.21 -15.04 16.47
N PRO A 650 -7.37 -15.42 17.46
CA PRO A 650 -6.53 -16.62 17.37
C PRO A 650 -7.26 -17.94 17.11
N ASP A 651 -8.55 -18.02 17.45
CA ASP A 651 -9.42 -19.18 17.15
C ASP A 651 -9.80 -19.29 15.66
N THR A 652 -9.66 -18.22 14.89
CA THR A 652 -10.04 -18.16 13.47
C THR A 652 -8.89 -18.55 12.54
N TYR A 653 -7.63 -18.21 12.86
CA TYR A 653 -6.48 -18.51 11.97
C TYR A 653 -6.33 -20.00 11.61
N PRO A 654 -6.44 -20.95 12.55
CA PRO A 654 -6.40 -22.38 12.19
C PRO A 654 -7.54 -22.79 11.26
N GLN A 655 -8.70 -22.12 11.34
CA GLN A 655 -9.83 -22.39 10.45
C GLN A 655 -9.57 -21.88 9.03
N ILE A 656 -8.92 -20.72 8.89
CA ILE A 656 -8.48 -20.19 7.59
C ILE A 656 -7.47 -21.13 6.93
N TYR A 657 -6.44 -21.57 7.66
CA TYR A 657 -5.49 -22.57 7.15
C TYR A 657 -6.20 -23.89 6.76
N LYS A 658 -7.15 -24.35 7.58
CA LYS A 658 -7.94 -25.56 7.30
C LYS A 658 -8.85 -25.41 6.07
N ALA A 659 -9.34 -24.22 5.78
CA ALA A 659 -10.09 -23.92 4.56
C ALA A 659 -9.18 -23.91 3.31
N GLY A 660 -7.86 -23.85 3.49
CA GLY A 660 -6.89 -23.65 2.42
C GLY A 660 -6.74 -22.19 2.02
N GLY A 661 -7.06 -21.28 2.94
CA GLY A 661 -6.85 -19.84 2.81
C GLY A 661 -5.39 -19.42 2.97
N PHE A 662 -5.19 -18.12 3.19
CA PHE A 662 -3.88 -17.50 3.38
C PHE A 662 -3.92 -16.53 4.57
N ILE A 663 -2.78 -16.21 5.16
CA ILE A 663 -2.69 -15.29 6.30
C ILE A 663 -1.55 -14.31 6.07
N THR A 664 -1.81 -13.05 6.35
CA THR A 664 -0.79 -12.00 6.44
C THR A 664 -0.96 -11.26 7.75
N PRO A 665 -0.18 -11.61 8.79
CA PRO A 665 -0.29 -10.93 10.07
C PRO A 665 0.10 -9.45 9.94
N TYR A 666 -0.52 -8.58 10.72
CA TYR A 666 -0.17 -7.18 10.86
C TYR A 666 1.32 -7.06 11.14
N ALA A 667 2.01 -6.28 10.31
CA ALA A 667 3.46 -6.20 10.31
C ALA A 667 3.99 -5.77 11.69
N GLY A 668 3.57 -4.59 12.18
CA GLY A 668 4.00 -4.05 13.48
C GLY A 668 5.52 -4.08 13.67
N ASP A 669 5.96 -4.10 14.93
CA ASP A 669 7.38 -4.23 15.27
C ASP A 669 7.91 -5.65 15.00
N SER A 670 9.22 -5.75 14.77
CA SER A 670 9.86 -7.02 14.41
C SER A 670 9.82 -8.08 15.51
N THR A 671 9.75 -7.71 16.79
CA THR A 671 9.64 -8.67 17.91
C THR A 671 8.27 -9.32 17.91
N GLY A 672 7.22 -8.49 17.87
CA GLY A 672 5.84 -8.96 17.79
C GLY A 672 5.59 -9.85 16.57
N PHE A 673 6.12 -9.47 15.40
CA PHE A 673 5.95 -10.26 14.19
C PHE A 673 6.63 -11.63 14.24
N VAL A 674 7.84 -11.73 14.79
CA VAL A 674 8.52 -13.03 14.94
C VAL A 674 7.72 -13.97 15.85
N ASP A 675 7.13 -13.45 16.93
CA ASP A 675 6.27 -14.24 17.81
C ASP A 675 4.99 -14.72 17.11
N LYS A 676 4.34 -13.85 16.33
CA LYS A 676 3.20 -14.21 15.48
C LYS A 676 3.59 -15.30 14.48
N TRP A 677 4.71 -15.13 13.77
CA TRP A 677 5.20 -16.10 12.81
C TRP A 677 5.39 -17.49 13.44
N ARG A 678 6.04 -17.57 14.61
CA ARG A 678 6.22 -18.84 15.35
C ARG A 678 4.89 -19.52 15.64
N GLN A 679 3.86 -18.76 16.04
CA GLN A 679 2.52 -19.30 16.26
C GLN A 679 1.87 -19.80 14.95
N HIS A 680 1.97 -19.04 13.86
CA HIS A 680 1.40 -19.45 12.58
C HIS A 680 2.05 -20.71 11.99
N VAL A 681 3.34 -20.97 12.26
CA VAL A 681 3.99 -22.24 11.91
C VAL A 681 3.28 -23.43 12.57
N GLU A 682 2.77 -23.27 13.79
CA GLU A 682 2.04 -24.31 14.52
C GLU A 682 0.62 -24.58 13.96
N TRP A 683 0.09 -23.68 13.15
CA TRP A 683 -1.28 -23.78 12.58
C TRP A 683 -1.29 -24.20 11.11
N ALA A 684 -0.13 -24.40 10.49
CA ALA A 684 -0.02 -24.80 9.10
C ALA A 684 -0.77 -26.11 8.79
N ASP A 685 -1.60 -26.10 7.74
CA ASP A 685 -2.28 -27.31 7.27
C ASP A 685 -1.46 -28.04 6.19
N ARG A 686 -1.09 -29.29 6.49
CA ARG A 686 -0.25 -30.14 5.62
C ARG A 686 -0.83 -30.41 4.23
N ARG A 687 -2.11 -30.13 4.00
CA ARG A 687 -2.78 -30.31 2.70
C ARG A 687 -2.39 -29.25 1.68
N PHE A 688 -1.81 -28.12 2.11
CA PHE A 688 -1.55 -26.96 1.27
C PHE A 688 -0.11 -26.47 1.38
N TYR A 689 0.41 -25.87 0.31
CA TYR A 689 1.71 -25.21 0.32
C TYR A 689 1.73 -24.12 1.40
N TYR A 690 2.72 -24.17 2.29
CA TYR A 690 2.86 -23.17 3.35
C TYR A 690 3.64 -21.94 2.87
N GLY A 691 3.37 -20.79 3.44
CA GLY A 691 4.07 -19.54 3.21
C GLY A 691 3.28 -18.48 3.96
N ILE A 692 3.93 -17.38 4.29
CA ILE A 692 3.31 -16.31 5.07
C ILE A 692 3.69 -14.96 4.45
N GLY A 693 2.81 -13.98 4.57
CA GLY A 693 3.12 -12.59 4.22
C GLY A 693 2.95 -11.69 5.43
N PHE A 694 2.82 -10.39 5.21
CA PHE A 694 2.50 -9.40 6.24
C PHE A 694 1.40 -8.47 5.73
N GLY A 695 0.62 -7.88 6.63
CA GLY A 695 -0.32 -6.79 6.33
C GLY A 695 0.26 -5.51 6.90
N ALA A 696 0.63 -4.57 6.04
CA ALA A 696 1.25 -3.32 6.49
C ALA A 696 0.24 -2.36 7.12
N ASP A 697 -0.96 -2.29 6.55
CA ASP A 697 -1.99 -1.29 6.89
C ASP A 697 -1.46 0.16 6.85
N ILE A 698 -0.42 0.38 6.05
CA ILE A 698 0.17 1.69 5.88
C ILE A 698 -0.85 2.62 5.21
N ASN A 699 -0.92 3.85 5.72
CA ASN A 699 -1.93 4.85 5.40
C ASN A 699 -3.39 4.50 5.80
N GLY A 700 -3.64 3.40 6.51
CA GLY A 700 -4.99 3.01 7.02
C GLY A 700 -5.33 3.57 8.40
N LEU A 701 -4.53 4.50 8.91
CA LEU A 701 -4.51 4.94 10.31
C LEU A 701 -3.99 3.87 11.29
N GLY A 702 -3.31 2.84 10.78
CA GLY A 702 -2.57 1.85 11.58
C GLY A 702 -1.11 2.26 11.79
N ALA A 703 -0.64 2.20 13.04
CA ALA A 703 0.76 2.47 13.38
C ALA A 703 1.70 1.42 12.76
N GLN A 704 2.86 1.88 12.29
CA GLN A 704 3.88 1.03 11.69
C GLN A 704 4.88 0.55 12.76
N GLY A 705 5.78 -0.36 12.39
CA GLY A 705 6.71 -0.96 13.35
C GLY A 705 7.72 0.03 13.91
N ASP A 706 7.76 0.17 15.24
CA ASP A 706 8.75 0.97 15.95
C ASP A 706 10.18 0.42 15.76
N PRO A 707 11.21 1.28 15.87
CA PRO A 707 12.60 0.83 15.94
C PRO A 707 12.86 -0.02 17.18
N ARG A 708 13.73 -1.03 17.07
CA ARG A 708 14.23 -1.77 18.24
C ARG A 708 15.31 -1.03 19.03
N GLY A 709 15.96 -0.03 18.42
CA GLY A 709 17.13 0.67 18.95
C GLY A 709 18.43 0.24 18.25
N ALA A 710 19.39 1.17 18.13
CA ALA A 710 20.70 0.90 17.52
C ALA A 710 21.69 0.19 18.48
N ASP A 711 21.37 0.16 19.76
CA ASP A 711 22.15 -0.42 20.86
C ASP A 711 21.76 -1.87 21.21
N VAL A 712 20.72 -2.41 20.57
CA VAL A 712 20.36 -3.82 20.68
C VAL A 712 21.54 -4.72 20.30
N ALA A 713 21.60 -5.93 20.87
CA ALA A 713 22.72 -6.84 20.67
C ALA A 713 22.91 -7.31 19.20
N ASN A 714 21.85 -7.24 18.40
CA ASN A 714 21.77 -7.75 17.03
C ASN A 714 21.11 -6.71 16.08
N PRO A 715 21.71 -5.52 15.89
CA PRO A 715 21.13 -4.50 15.03
C PRO A 715 21.30 -4.87 13.55
N VAL A 716 20.42 -4.35 12.69
CA VAL A 716 20.56 -4.50 11.24
C VAL A 716 21.82 -3.77 10.77
N THR A 717 22.70 -4.50 10.09
CA THR A 717 23.93 -3.96 9.51
C THR A 717 23.81 -3.82 8.00
N TYR A 718 24.15 -2.64 7.48
CA TYR A 718 24.06 -2.32 6.06
C TYR A 718 25.39 -2.48 5.31
N PRO A 719 25.38 -2.87 4.01
CA PRO A 719 24.20 -3.21 3.22
C PRO A 719 23.67 -4.61 3.54
N VAL A 720 22.34 -4.73 3.53
CA VAL A 720 21.59 -5.99 3.64
C VAL A 720 21.65 -6.76 2.31
N THR A 721 21.76 -8.09 2.38
CA THR A 721 21.60 -8.96 1.20
C THR A 721 20.14 -9.37 1.08
N GLY A 722 19.46 -8.85 0.06
CA GLY A 722 18.09 -9.23 -0.26
C GLY A 722 18.01 -10.47 -1.14
N LEU A 723 16.78 -10.86 -1.47
CA LEU A 723 16.48 -12.01 -2.33
C LEU A 723 17.24 -11.95 -3.66
N ASN A 724 17.85 -13.07 -4.04
CA ASN A 724 18.64 -13.21 -5.27
C ASN A 724 19.87 -12.29 -5.33
N GLY A 725 20.42 -11.91 -4.17
CA GLY A 725 21.73 -11.26 -4.06
C GLY A 725 21.73 -9.74 -4.29
N VAL A 726 20.57 -9.09 -4.33
CA VAL A 726 20.51 -7.62 -4.36
C VAL A 726 21.10 -7.03 -3.07
N ARG A 727 21.75 -5.87 -3.16
CA ARG A 727 22.34 -5.19 -1.99
C ARG A 727 21.51 -3.96 -1.66
N ILE A 728 21.01 -3.90 -0.43
CA ILE A 728 20.08 -2.87 0.05
C ILE A 728 20.84 -2.01 1.08
N GLY A 729 21.01 -0.73 0.77
CA GLY A 729 21.61 0.24 1.67
C GLY A 729 20.54 1.05 2.41
N LYS A 730 20.99 1.85 3.40
CA LYS A 730 20.16 2.87 4.05
C LYS A 730 19.50 3.75 3.01
N GLN A 731 18.17 3.91 3.10
CA GLN A 731 17.42 4.69 2.12
C GLN A 731 17.73 6.18 2.30
N ARG A 732 17.95 6.92 1.20
CA ARG A 732 18.15 8.36 1.23
C ARG A 732 17.05 9.08 0.47
N ALA A 733 16.30 9.95 1.14
CA ALA A 733 15.32 10.83 0.52
C ALA A 733 15.66 12.29 0.85
N GLY A 734 16.07 13.05 -0.16
CA GLY A 734 16.45 14.45 0.03
C GLY A 734 17.68 14.56 0.94
N LYS A 735 17.50 15.20 2.10
CA LYS A 735 18.54 15.37 3.12
C LYS A 735 18.51 14.23 4.16
N ARG A 736 17.42 13.48 4.28
CA ARG A 736 17.25 12.40 5.24
C ARG A 736 17.87 11.09 4.75
N VAL A 737 18.47 10.35 5.68
CA VAL A 737 18.91 8.96 5.51
C VAL A 737 18.18 8.14 6.55
N TRP A 738 17.50 7.07 6.15
CA TRP A 738 16.74 6.22 7.04
C TRP A 738 17.53 4.99 7.46
N ASP A 739 17.43 4.66 8.75
CA ASP A 739 18.00 3.50 9.42
C ASP A 739 16.91 2.79 10.22
N ILE A 740 16.57 1.55 9.86
CA ILE A 740 15.52 0.79 10.54
C ILE A 740 15.74 0.68 12.04
N ASN A 741 17.00 0.67 12.49
CA ASN A 741 17.33 0.52 13.91
C ASN A 741 16.92 1.73 14.76
N VAL A 742 16.77 2.91 14.15
CA VAL A 742 16.44 4.17 14.84
C VAL A 742 15.11 4.75 14.38
N ASP A 743 14.73 4.49 13.12
CA ASP A 743 13.55 5.10 12.51
C ASP A 743 12.35 4.13 12.42
N GLY A 744 12.56 2.84 12.69
CA GLY A 744 11.54 1.82 12.47
C GLY A 744 11.06 1.80 11.02
N VAL A 745 9.82 1.37 10.79
CA VAL A 745 9.19 1.36 9.47
C VAL A 745 8.50 2.70 9.19
N ALA A 746 9.29 3.78 9.15
CA ALA A 746 8.79 5.13 8.89
C ALA A 746 8.12 5.31 7.52
N GLN A 747 8.52 4.54 6.50
CA GLN A 747 7.91 4.58 5.17
C GLN A 747 8.05 3.23 4.46
N TYR A 748 7.19 2.97 3.49
CA TYR A 748 7.00 1.66 2.87
C TYR A 748 8.27 1.01 2.31
N GLY A 749 9.20 1.84 1.86
CA GLY A 749 10.47 1.44 1.32
C GLY A 749 11.37 0.80 2.36
N LEU A 750 11.07 0.83 3.67
CA LEU A 750 11.85 0.16 4.73
C LEU A 750 11.43 -1.29 5.00
N TYR A 751 10.38 -1.81 4.35
CA TYR A 751 10.00 -3.22 4.54
C TYR A 751 11.10 -4.23 4.21
N PRO A 752 11.99 -4.04 3.21
CA PRO A 752 13.14 -4.93 3.03
C PRO A 752 14.12 -4.93 4.21
N ASP A 753 14.23 -3.81 4.93
CA ASP A 753 15.06 -3.63 6.12
C ASP A 753 14.37 -4.30 7.32
N TRP A 754 13.06 -4.13 7.43
CA TRP A 754 12.23 -4.82 8.42
C TRP A 754 12.30 -6.34 8.26
N ILE A 755 12.27 -6.88 7.03
CA ILE A 755 12.46 -8.32 6.78
C ILE A 755 13.83 -8.79 7.28
N GLU A 756 14.88 -7.99 7.09
CA GLU A 756 16.19 -8.31 7.67
C GLU A 756 16.14 -8.28 9.20
N ASP A 757 15.49 -7.26 9.77
CA ASP A 757 15.35 -7.13 11.21
C ASP A 757 14.60 -8.32 11.84
N LEU A 758 13.57 -8.84 11.16
CA LEU A 758 12.90 -10.09 11.54
C LEU A 758 13.90 -11.24 11.66
N THR A 759 14.85 -11.36 10.74
CA THR A 759 15.85 -12.44 10.79
C THR A 759 16.83 -12.26 11.92
N GLN A 760 17.19 -11.01 12.26
CA GLN A 760 18.03 -10.72 13.41
C GLN A 760 17.31 -11.10 14.70
N VAL A 761 16.06 -10.70 14.87
CA VAL A 761 15.21 -11.00 16.03
C VAL A 761 14.96 -12.51 16.18
N ALA A 762 14.73 -13.22 15.07
CA ALA A 762 14.49 -14.66 15.07
C ALA A 762 15.73 -15.49 15.47
N GLY A 763 16.94 -14.90 15.44
CA GLY A 763 18.17 -15.54 15.88
C GLY A 763 18.48 -16.79 15.06
N SER A 764 18.53 -17.96 15.70
CA SER A 764 18.75 -19.24 15.02
C SER A 764 17.70 -19.57 13.97
N ASP A 765 16.50 -19.01 14.10
CA ASP A 765 15.37 -19.23 13.19
C ASP A 765 15.33 -18.19 12.04
N GLY A 766 16.37 -17.35 11.92
CA GLY A 766 16.41 -16.25 10.94
C GLY A 766 16.26 -16.69 9.48
N ASP A 767 16.91 -17.78 9.10
CA ASP A 767 16.77 -18.36 7.75
C ASP A 767 15.38 -18.97 7.53
N ASP A 768 14.78 -19.50 8.58
CA ASP A 768 13.46 -20.13 8.54
C ASP A 768 12.35 -19.12 8.26
N ILE A 769 12.33 -17.99 9.00
CA ILE A 769 11.35 -16.93 8.75
C ILE A 769 11.55 -16.30 7.38
N ARG A 770 12.81 -16.08 6.96
CA ARG A 770 13.12 -15.59 5.60
C ARG A 770 12.56 -16.53 4.53
N ALA A 771 12.80 -17.85 4.68
CA ALA A 771 12.32 -18.84 3.73
C ALA A 771 10.80 -18.85 3.62
N ASP A 772 10.08 -18.75 4.75
CA ASP A 772 8.62 -18.74 4.77
C ASP A 772 8.03 -17.46 4.15
N MET A 773 8.63 -16.30 4.43
CA MET A 773 8.26 -15.00 3.84
C MET A 773 8.49 -14.98 2.33
N GLU A 774 9.63 -15.51 1.86
CA GLU A 774 9.93 -15.62 0.42
C GLU A 774 9.04 -16.63 -0.32
N ARG A 775 8.33 -17.51 0.41
CA ARG A 775 7.34 -18.44 -0.13
C ARG A 775 5.91 -17.89 -0.09
N GLY A 776 5.69 -16.76 0.58
CA GLY A 776 4.39 -16.11 0.72
C GLY A 776 3.70 -15.85 -0.62
N ALA A 777 4.45 -15.38 -1.64
CA ALA A 777 3.85 -15.08 -2.95
C ALA A 777 3.29 -16.33 -3.63
N GLU A 778 3.99 -17.47 -3.55
CA GLU A 778 3.47 -18.73 -4.09
C GLU A 778 2.25 -19.22 -3.30
N ALA A 779 2.30 -19.14 -1.98
CA ALA A 779 1.20 -19.55 -1.10
C ALA A 779 -0.09 -18.75 -1.37
N TYR A 780 0.01 -17.42 -1.50
CA TYR A 780 -1.12 -16.55 -1.90
C TYR A 780 -1.68 -16.96 -3.26
N LEU A 781 -0.81 -17.13 -4.28
CA LEU A 781 -1.26 -17.51 -5.62
C LEU A 781 -1.90 -18.90 -5.64
N GLN A 782 -1.41 -19.85 -4.84
CA GLN A 782 -2.03 -21.16 -4.75
C GLN A 782 -3.39 -21.12 -4.05
N MET A 783 -3.59 -20.27 -3.03
CA MET A 783 -4.91 -20.02 -2.47
C MET A 783 -5.87 -19.48 -3.54
N TRP A 784 -5.42 -18.48 -4.30
CA TRP A 784 -6.24 -17.86 -5.33
C TRP A 784 -6.54 -18.80 -6.51
N GLU A 785 -5.59 -19.66 -6.92
CA GLU A 785 -5.85 -20.74 -7.89
C GLU A 785 -6.95 -21.70 -7.40
N ARG A 786 -6.95 -22.05 -6.10
CA ARG A 786 -8.00 -22.88 -5.51
C ARG A 786 -9.35 -22.18 -5.46
N ALA A 787 -9.36 -20.87 -5.19
CA ALA A 787 -10.57 -20.05 -5.24
C ALA A 787 -11.20 -20.04 -6.66
N GLU A 788 -10.39 -20.12 -7.71
CA GLU A 788 -10.84 -20.30 -9.10
C GLU A 788 -11.26 -21.74 -9.47
N GLY A 789 -11.28 -22.67 -8.50
CA GLY A 789 -11.75 -24.04 -8.68
C GLY A 789 -10.67 -25.06 -9.05
N ILE A 790 -9.38 -24.70 -8.94
CA ILE A 790 -8.29 -25.69 -9.10
C ILE A 790 -8.19 -26.54 -7.83
N ALA A 791 -8.31 -27.87 -7.95
CA ALA A 791 -8.14 -28.78 -6.82
C ALA A 791 -6.71 -28.69 -6.25
N PRO A 792 -6.50 -28.86 -4.92
CA PRO A 792 -5.17 -28.85 -4.34
C PRO A 792 -4.31 -30.00 -4.86
N ASP A 793 -2.99 -29.96 -4.60
CA ASP A 793 -2.09 -30.95 -5.18
C ASP A 793 -2.33 -32.36 -4.63
N SER A 794 -2.19 -33.36 -5.50
CA SER A 794 -2.43 -34.76 -5.17
C SER A 794 -1.31 -35.43 -4.36
N CYS A 795 -0.16 -34.76 -4.17
CA CYS A 795 0.91 -35.31 -3.35
C CYS A 795 0.63 -35.13 -1.87
N ARG A 796 0.17 -33.94 -1.47
CA ARG A 796 -0.31 -33.60 -0.13
C ARG A 796 -1.72 -34.14 0.16
N ASN A 797 -2.52 -34.36 -0.88
CA ASN A 797 -3.88 -34.86 -0.79
C ASN A 797 -4.03 -36.23 -1.51
N PRO A 798 -3.79 -37.35 -0.80
CA PRO A 798 -3.77 -38.69 -1.40
C PRO A 798 -5.05 -39.09 -2.12
N ASP A 799 -6.20 -38.63 -1.65
CA ASP A 799 -7.52 -38.97 -2.21
C ASP A 799 -7.72 -38.37 -3.62
N LEU A 800 -6.92 -37.36 -3.98
CA LEU A 800 -6.93 -36.76 -5.32
C LEU A 800 -6.02 -37.50 -6.31
N ARG A 801 -5.25 -38.52 -5.87
CA ARG A 801 -4.34 -39.27 -6.74
C ARG A 801 -5.12 -40.14 -7.72
N ARG A 802 -4.99 -39.78 -8.99
CA ARG A 802 -5.50 -40.57 -10.13
C ARG A 802 -4.50 -41.65 -10.53
N GLY A 803 -4.96 -42.64 -11.28
CA GLY A 803 -4.07 -43.64 -11.89
C GLY A 803 -3.13 -42.98 -12.91
N VAL A 804 -1.87 -43.43 -13.01
CA VAL A 804 -0.88 -42.88 -13.97
C VAL A 804 -1.44 -42.85 -15.40
N GLY A 805 -2.07 -43.94 -15.86
CA GLY A 805 -2.69 -44.00 -17.18
C GLY A 805 -3.85 -43.01 -17.36
N ALA A 806 -4.59 -42.70 -16.30
CA ALA A 806 -5.65 -41.68 -16.35
C ALA A 806 -5.07 -40.27 -16.50
N VAL A 807 -4.00 -39.95 -15.75
CA VAL A 807 -3.30 -38.67 -15.89
C VAL A 807 -2.75 -38.50 -17.30
N LYS A 808 -2.08 -39.51 -17.86
CA LYS A 808 -1.56 -39.49 -19.24
C LYS A 808 -2.65 -39.32 -20.31
N ARG A 809 -3.88 -39.80 -20.09
CA ARG A 809 -5.01 -39.57 -21.02
C ARG A 809 -5.63 -38.18 -20.88
N MET A 810 -5.61 -37.62 -19.67
CA MET A 810 -6.19 -36.30 -19.37
C MET A 810 -5.28 -35.15 -19.82
N VAL A 811 -3.97 -35.34 -19.75
CA VAL A 811 -2.97 -34.35 -20.17
C VAL A 811 -2.53 -34.66 -21.59
N ARG A 812 -2.87 -33.79 -22.54
CA ARG A 812 -2.56 -33.95 -23.96
C ARG A 812 -1.57 -32.89 -24.43
N ASP A 813 -0.83 -33.20 -25.49
CA ASP A 813 0.07 -32.25 -26.14
C ASP A 813 -0.65 -30.95 -26.53
N GLY A 814 0.05 -29.82 -26.38
CA GLY A 814 -0.49 -28.49 -26.68
C GLY A 814 -1.39 -27.87 -25.61
N MET A 815 -1.79 -28.61 -24.57
CA MET A 815 -2.53 -28.03 -23.43
C MET A 815 -1.71 -26.92 -22.75
N THR A 816 -2.38 -25.86 -22.29
CA THR A 816 -1.78 -24.83 -21.44
C THR A 816 -1.54 -25.34 -20.02
N THR A 817 -0.69 -24.65 -19.26
CA THR A 817 -0.50 -24.91 -17.83
C THR A 817 -1.80 -24.85 -17.05
N THR A 818 -2.67 -23.88 -17.31
CA THR A 818 -3.99 -23.76 -16.67
C THR A 818 -4.91 -24.92 -17.03
N GLN A 819 -4.96 -25.32 -18.30
CA GLN A 819 -5.77 -26.47 -18.72
C GLN A 819 -5.31 -27.77 -18.06
N VAL A 820 -4.00 -27.96 -17.86
CA VAL A 820 -3.48 -29.11 -17.10
C VAL A 820 -3.97 -29.05 -15.65
N MET A 821 -3.81 -27.90 -14.98
CA MET A 821 -4.24 -27.75 -13.58
C MET A 821 -5.74 -27.97 -13.40
N GLN A 822 -6.58 -27.51 -14.33
CA GLN A 822 -8.03 -27.75 -14.31
C GLN A 822 -8.37 -29.25 -14.38
N ARG A 823 -7.50 -30.09 -14.95
CA ARG A 823 -7.73 -31.54 -15.10
C ARG A 823 -7.16 -32.37 -13.95
N VAL A 824 -5.99 -31.98 -13.43
CA VAL A 824 -5.22 -32.81 -12.48
C VAL A 824 -4.91 -32.13 -11.14
N GLY A 825 -5.35 -30.90 -10.93
CA GLY A 825 -5.11 -30.12 -9.72
C GLY A 825 -3.84 -29.28 -9.77
N GLN A 826 -3.49 -28.65 -8.65
CA GLN A 826 -2.26 -27.87 -8.50
C GLN A 826 -1.03 -28.76 -8.63
N PRO A 827 0.05 -28.28 -9.26
CA PRO A 827 1.30 -29.01 -9.30
C PRO A 827 1.94 -29.03 -7.90
N PHE A 828 2.42 -30.19 -7.48
CA PHE A 828 3.22 -30.29 -6.26
C PHE A 828 4.60 -29.66 -6.48
N ARG A 829 5.18 -29.82 -7.68
CA ARG A 829 6.43 -29.15 -8.10
C ARG A 829 6.17 -28.32 -9.33
N ARG A 830 6.64 -27.08 -9.37
CA ARG A 830 6.41 -26.14 -10.48
C ARG A 830 7.74 -25.49 -10.88
N LEU A 831 8.69 -26.28 -11.38
CA LEU A 831 10.09 -25.88 -11.53
C LEU A 831 10.45 -25.67 -13.01
N GLY A 832 10.83 -24.45 -13.36
CA GLY A 832 11.20 -24.09 -14.73
C GLY A 832 10.11 -24.44 -15.74
N ARG A 833 10.35 -25.51 -16.52
CA ARG A 833 9.43 -25.99 -17.57
C ARG A 833 8.64 -27.24 -17.17
N GLU A 834 8.74 -27.72 -15.95
CA GLU A 834 8.17 -29.00 -15.52
C GLU A 834 7.20 -28.84 -14.35
N PHE A 835 6.02 -29.44 -14.48
CA PHE A 835 5.09 -29.61 -13.38
C PHE A 835 5.09 -31.08 -12.92
N GLY A 836 5.19 -31.29 -11.61
CA GLY A 836 5.12 -32.61 -10.98
C GLY A 836 3.80 -32.82 -10.23
N PHE A 837 3.15 -33.96 -10.46
CA PHE A 837 1.89 -34.38 -9.83
C PHE A 837 2.02 -35.80 -9.27
N CYS A 838 1.37 -36.09 -8.16
CA CYS A 838 1.34 -37.48 -7.66
C CYS A 838 0.15 -38.24 -8.25
N ALA A 839 0.44 -39.43 -8.75
CA ALA A 839 -0.50 -40.44 -9.22
C ALA A 839 -0.29 -41.74 -8.44
N ARG A 840 -1.04 -42.78 -8.80
CA ARG A 840 -0.91 -44.15 -8.26
C ARG A 840 -0.90 -45.21 -9.35
N THR A 841 -0.32 -46.37 -9.03
CA THR A 841 -0.48 -47.64 -9.76
C THR A 841 -1.07 -48.67 -8.79
N PRO A 842 -1.45 -49.88 -9.25
CA PRO A 842 -1.87 -50.95 -8.33
C PRO A 842 -0.79 -51.29 -7.29
N GLU A 843 0.49 -51.16 -7.65
CA GLU A 843 1.65 -51.53 -6.81
C GLU A 843 2.17 -50.35 -5.97
N ARG A 844 2.04 -49.11 -6.47
CA ARG A 844 2.61 -47.92 -5.82
C ARG A 844 1.55 -46.87 -5.51
N LYS A 845 1.40 -46.56 -4.21
CA LYS A 845 0.47 -45.55 -3.68
C LYS A 845 0.85 -44.10 -4.03
N LYS A 846 2.09 -43.85 -4.48
CA LYS A 846 2.60 -42.53 -4.87
C LYS A 846 3.65 -42.69 -5.99
N VAL A 847 3.33 -42.16 -7.16
CA VAL A 847 4.20 -42.10 -8.35
C VAL A 847 4.19 -40.67 -8.87
N MET A 848 5.36 -40.07 -9.12
CA MET A 848 5.45 -38.68 -9.60
C MET A 848 5.32 -38.64 -11.12
N VAL A 849 4.21 -38.12 -11.63
CA VAL A 849 4.04 -37.79 -13.05
C VAL A 849 4.58 -36.39 -13.30
N THR A 850 5.51 -36.29 -14.24
CA THR A 850 6.10 -35.02 -14.69
C THR A 850 5.53 -34.63 -16.04
N VAL A 851 4.94 -33.44 -16.12
CA VAL A 851 4.46 -32.81 -17.36
C VAL A 851 5.45 -31.73 -17.76
N ARG A 852 6.05 -31.85 -18.93
CA ARG A 852 6.98 -30.86 -19.48
C ARG A 852 6.25 -29.92 -20.43
N PHE A 853 6.57 -28.64 -20.33
CA PHE A 853 6.00 -27.57 -21.15
C PHE A 853 7.05 -26.93 -22.08
N SER A 854 6.59 -26.35 -23.18
CA SER A 854 7.34 -25.43 -24.04
C SER A 854 7.60 -24.11 -23.31
N GLN A 855 8.51 -23.26 -23.83
CA GLN A 855 8.71 -21.91 -23.29
C GLN A 855 7.41 -21.07 -23.26
N ARG A 856 6.46 -21.38 -24.14
CA ARG A 856 5.14 -20.74 -24.20
C ARG A 856 4.10 -21.40 -23.28
N GLY A 857 4.50 -22.31 -22.39
CA GLY A 857 3.62 -22.99 -21.44
C GLY A 857 2.66 -24.00 -22.09
N ARG A 858 3.12 -24.71 -23.13
CA ARG A 858 2.33 -25.75 -23.83
C ARG A 858 2.89 -27.14 -23.57
N VAL A 859 2.07 -28.12 -23.21
CA VAL A 859 2.53 -29.50 -22.97
C VAL A 859 3.28 -30.03 -24.20
N VAL A 860 4.45 -30.63 -23.95
CA VAL A 860 5.28 -31.28 -24.97
C VAL A 860 5.69 -32.71 -24.60
N ASP A 861 5.50 -33.12 -23.34
CA ASP A 861 5.83 -34.47 -22.87
C ASP A 861 5.15 -34.76 -21.51
N VAL A 862 4.83 -36.04 -21.25
CA VAL A 862 4.27 -36.54 -19.98
C VAL A 862 4.91 -37.88 -19.60
N ARG A 863 5.74 -37.88 -18.56
CA ARG A 863 6.47 -39.05 -18.04
C ARG A 863 6.08 -39.38 -16.59
N ALA A 864 6.21 -40.63 -16.16
CA ALA A 864 5.76 -41.09 -14.84
C ALA A 864 6.80 -41.98 -14.16
#